data_AF-A0A662HVW0-F1
#
_entry.id   AF-A0A662HVW0-F1
#
_cell.length_a   1.000
_cell.length_b   1.000
_cell.length_c   1.000
_cell.angle_alpha   90.00
_cell.angle_beta   90.00
_cell.angle_gamma   90.00
#
_symmetry.space_group_name_H-M   'P 1'
#
loop_
_entity.id
_entity.type
_entity.pdbx_description
1 polymer ?
#
loop_
_entity_poly.entity_id
_entity_poly.type
_entity_poly.pdbx_seq_one_letter_code
_entity_poly.pdbx_strand_id
1 'polypeptide(L)'
;MLNAGKDQKFFITKYSIIVRGEKVPLKRTFILFILLFLANLLLITSIVAVRAQPPKLFPKGTTILLDVKYRYSGVKCVEDKLKGDCWVCIETKPINEADDMLIKIEIEEDTPSIVAQITIEDRIKGKTETQKKKFSSENELLSYIISQASEGFQDLLGVDSLKMGKLSPGATIEKGTFPLVVVDSGEVNGRQAWVLELRHTQQYERALEEDLKSILSYDGKTLIIDYVWSSVNGYHERYVAHVNTLKIYVDKETGIILRININLAFESRGTFFPRKSGEEVWSCGSMEEKGEVSYSLNVQIIPGHALGLLCVVLEENLDYTNGQWNLKKMSNFEFTIAKKDGKSKTVKLDQSGCINVTELYYTSGGKPEEGEYVIKMEERVSAVRRIKWKWYYGDYELFPPARLIYTVEADGDRVKITATLAMNMWLTAESGANLFQGPVDITRGATITLRSVEAWDQLMRYTVYTMLSAAGVPAGKAEQLRNLPVYYGTKVDHFDTLYWNHICLYHPASISYTFSTRNPGNLAEIIEGVFHEYGHAVREYLWKDPSIAFRWFKLGGAHASKTAPTSLPVAFDEGHSHYFAYLAYKYLVEEHAQLINLPLPPLESYNQPKYTGKMKNHFGDEVEGRVAGFLLEVLGDNPAQSYRKFLQVVNSISHYTGFDTYVKSGGPRPPRTLNEWTIAAFTMRPELRDKIPAASAKYYTIFHLYLENVEKGGFSGKGAVIRHVSGGAKWWDPAINYNCSIFNTVLQYYTILPGSELTSTGYGLIFIDDIVIYYGPGSKLHFEKNYVELIRGKVMIWWHSANKWFQLKAGKCTIKNLRSTAVVEAGEKVKITMITGAATIVTPKGVVTLTAGKQLEAAGSNFQILTVDAEAEALRYEAPSTSIKASATEVEYGQKIALTVETPPGNLLIVDYNLNTTTWRIIYNATTEGIAKVEATLDLGLHLVFAYTYTLGNIESEAGPVEITVKPAQVDLSLEADKTSAQPGETITLTCTATAPIGA
;
A
#
# COMPACT_ATOMS: atom_id res chain seq x y z
N MET A 1 -64.63 40.03 -27.44
CA MET A 1 -64.92 40.38 -26.02
C MET A 1 -66.26 39.75 -25.62
N LEU A 2 -66.41 38.50 -26.01
CA LEU A 2 -67.62 37.77 -26.38
C LEU A 2 -67.13 36.36 -26.77
N ASN A 3 -68.03 35.38 -26.80
CA ASN A 3 -67.87 34.06 -27.42
C ASN A 3 -66.79 33.16 -26.74
N ALA A 4 -66.97 31.86 -26.54
CA ALA A 4 -67.58 30.80 -27.37
C ALA A 4 -66.70 30.37 -28.56
N GLY A 5 -66.12 29.18 -28.46
CA GLY A 5 -65.51 28.41 -29.54
C GLY A 5 -65.16 27.00 -29.02
N LYS A 6 -65.37 25.89 -29.72
CA LYS A 6 -65.28 25.58 -31.16
C LYS A 6 -63.84 25.69 -31.70
N ASP A 7 -63.28 24.68 -32.36
CA ASP A 7 -63.80 23.35 -32.74
C ASP A 7 -62.70 22.26 -32.70
N GLN A 8 -63.07 21.03 -32.37
CA GLN A 8 -62.38 19.83 -32.85
C GLN A 8 -63.05 19.35 -34.14
N LYS A 9 -62.38 19.48 -35.29
CA LYS A 9 -62.56 18.68 -36.52
C LYS A 9 -61.17 18.56 -37.19
N PHE A 10 -60.83 17.52 -37.96
CA PHE A 10 -61.68 16.62 -38.75
C PHE A 10 -61.33 15.12 -38.63
N PHE A 11 -62.39 14.29 -38.47
CA PHE A 11 -62.67 12.96 -39.07
C PHE A 11 -61.70 11.78 -38.82
N ILE A 12 -62.11 10.60 -38.29
CA ILE A 12 -63.12 9.60 -38.75
C ILE A 12 -62.58 8.78 -39.95
N THR A 13 -62.62 7.44 -40.00
CA THR A 13 -63.42 6.39 -39.30
C THR A 13 -62.48 5.36 -38.57
N LYS A 14 -62.77 4.11 -38.17
CA LYS A 14 -63.91 3.15 -38.29
C LYS A 14 -64.09 2.30 -36.99
N TYR A 15 -64.52 1.04 -37.11
CA TYR A 15 -64.92 0.07 -36.06
C TYR A 15 -64.49 -1.36 -36.49
N SER A 16 -64.57 -2.45 -35.70
CA SER A 16 -65.40 -2.73 -34.50
C SER A 16 -64.87 -3.91 -33.67
N ILE A 17 -65.11 -3.93 -32.35
CA ILE A 17 -65.31 -5.17 -31.55
C ILE A 17 -66.45 -4.93 -30.55
N ILE A 18 -67.38 -5.89 -30.41
CA ILE A 18 -68.42 -5.92 -29.36
C ILE A 18 -68.67 -7.37 -28.90
N VAL A 19 -68.40 -7.67 -27.62
CA VAL A 19 -69.19 -8.58 -26.74
C VAL A 19 -69.10 -7.99 -25.30
N ARG A 20 -69.96 -8.41 -24.37
CA ARG A 20 -70.26 -7.72 -23.09
C ARG A 20 -69.78 -8.47 -21.83
N GLY A 21 -69.53 -7.72 -20.76
CA GLY A 21 -69.66 -8.14 -19.35
C GLY A 21 -68.32 -8.44 -18.62
N GLU A 22 -68.10 -8.05 -17.36
CA GLU A 22 -68.89 -7.21 -16.43
C GLU A 22 -67.99 -6.33 -15.52
N LYS A 23 -68.64 -5.49 -14.68
CA LYS A 23 -68.09 -4.59 -13.65
C LYS A 23 -67.48 -5.38 -12.45
N VAL A 24 -66.71 -4.84 -11.49
CA VAL A 24 -66.33 -3.46 -11.07
C VAL A 24 -64.96 -3.51 -10.33
N PRO A 25 -64.22 -2.39 -10.09
CA PRO A 25 -62.83 -2.42 -9.59
C PRO A 25 -62.67 -2.14 -8.09
N LEU A 26 -61.48 -2.41 -7.52
CA LEU A 26 -61.03 -1.79 -6.27
C LEU A 26 -59.58 -1.26 -6.35
N LYS A 27 -59.36 -0.04 -5.87
CA LYS A 27 -58.04 0.59 -5.68
C LYS A 27 -57.54 0.39 -4.23
N ARG A 28 -56.24 0.59 -4.01
CA ARG A 28 -55.59 0.85 -2.70
C ARG A 28 -55.58 -0.31 -1.66
N THR A 29 -54.74 -1.32 -1.92
CA THR A 29 -54.07 -2.04 -0.81
C THR A 29 -52.61 -2.38 -1.14
N PHE A 30 -52.34 -2.95 -2.33
CA PHE A 30 -51.02 -3.50 -2.67
C PHE A 30 -49.87 -2.46 -2.72
N ILE A 31 -50.19 -1.19 -3.00
CA ILE A 31 -49.24 -0.07 -2.96
C ILE A 31 -48.64 0.11 -1.56
N LEU A 32 -49.35 -0.24 -0.48
CA LEU A 32 -48.84 -0.15 0.89
C LEU A 32 -47.82 -1.25 1.23
N PHE A 33 -47.88 -2.39 0.55
CA PHE A 33 -47.08 -3.58 0.90
C PHE A 33 -45.68 -3.55 0.27
N ILE A 34 -45.56 -3.08 -0.98
CA ILE A 34 -44.25 -2.93 -1.63
C ILE A 34 -43.47 -1.72 -1.08
N LEU A 35 -44.16 -0.67 -0.61
CA LEU A 35 -43.51 0.43 0.14
C LEU A 35 -42.88 -0.04 1.46
N LEU A 36 -43.40 -1.11 2.08
CA LEU A 36 -42.79 -1.76 3.24
C LEU A 36 -41.60 -2.67 2.88
N PHE A 37 -41.56 -3.22 1.66
CA PHE A 37 -40.39 -3.97 1.16
C PHE A 37 -39.23 -3.03 0.78
N LEU A 38 -39.55 -1.83 0.26
CA LEU A 38 -38.60 -0.74 0.03
C LEU A 38 -37.96 -0.19 1.32
N ALA A 39 -38.57 -0.42 2.49
CA ALA A 39 -38.08 0.09 3.77
C ALA A 39 -36.90 -0.72 4.38
N ASN A 40 -36.60 -1.92 3.86
CA ASN A 40 -35.54 -2.80 4.41
C ASN A 40 -34.36 -3.06 3.45
N LEU A 41 -34.34 -2.46 2.26
CA LEU A 41 -33.21 -2.52 1.32
C LEU A 41 -32.51 -1.16 1.14
N LEU A 42 -32.56 -0.33 2.18
CA LEU A 42 -32.10 1.07 2.15
C LEU A 42 -31.24 1.43 3.38
N LEU A 43 -30.45 0.47 3.89
CA LEU A 43 -29.52 0.71 5.00
C LEU A 43 -28.20 -0.09 4.94
N ILE A 44 -27.62 -0.24 3.75
CA ILE A 44 -26.15 -0.32 3.60
C ILE A 44 -25.71 0.84 2.70
N THR A 45 -24.62 1.49 3.09
CA THR A 45 -24.32 2.89 2.74
C THR A 45 -23.38 3.07 1.56
N SER A 46 -23.66 4.12 0.79
CA SER A 46 -22.67 5.12 0.33
C SER A 46 -21.33 4.61 -0.20
N ILE A 47 -21.31 4.20 -1.47
CA ILE A 47 -20.14 4.43 -2.33
C ILE A 47 -20.58 5.42 -3.41
N VAL A 48 -20.05 6.66 -3.38
CA VAL A 48 -20.23 7.63 -4.48
C VAL A 48 -19.28 7.27 -5.62
N ALA A 49 -19.49 6.08 -6.18
CA ALA A 49 -19.06 5.82 -7.52
C ALA A 49 -19.92 6.71 -8.42
N VAL A 50 -19.29 7.67 -9.10
CA VAL A 50 -19.89 8.26 -10.30
C VAL A 50 -20.01 7.10 -11.29
N ARG A 51 -21.17 6.46 -11.32
CA ARG A 51 -21.53 5.54 -12.39
C ARG A 51 -21.58 6.38 -13.65
N ALA A 52 -20.47 6.37 -14.40
CA ALA A 52 -20.48 6.77 -15.79
C ALA A 52 -21.69 6.10 -16.44
N GLN A 53 -22.50 6.88 -17.14
CA GLN A 53 -23.53 6.28 -17.99
C GLN A 53 -22.80 5.37 -19.00
N PRO A 54 -23.35 4.20 -19.35
CA PRO A 54 -22.74 3.39 -20.40
C PRO A 54 -22.58 4.28 -21.64
N PRO A 55 -21.39 4.31 -22.27
CA PRO A 55 -21.11 5.25 -23.34
C PRO A 55 -22.12 5.08 -24.46
N LYS A 56 -22.65 6.19 -24.97
CA LYS A 56 -23.61 6.19 -26.09
C LYS A 56 -23.02 5.43 -27.27
N LEU A 57 -23.86 4.63 -27.93
CA LEU A 57 -23.52 3.90 -29.15
C LEU A 57 -23.23 4.87 -30.30
N PHE A 58 -23.97 5.97 -30.37
CA PHE A 58 -23.86 6.96 -31.44
C PHE A 58 -23.85 8.41 -30.89
N PRO A 59 -22.74 8.88 -30.31
CA PRO A 59 -22.63 10.25 -29.84
C PRO A 59 -22.66 11.27 -31.00
N LYS A 60 -22.96 12.53 -30.69
CA LYS A 60 -22.90 13.65 -31.65
C LYS A 60 -21.58 13.68 -32.43
N GLY A 61 -21.67 13.92 -33.73
CA GLY A 61 -20.56 13.90 -34.69
C GLY A 61 -20.28 12.53 -35.32
N THR A 62 -20.97 11.46 -34.88
CA THR A 62 -20.79 10.13 -35.47
C THR A 62 -21.29 10.10 -36.91
N THR A 63 -20.49 9.55 -37.81
CA THR A 63 -20.88 9.28 -39.21
C THR A 63 -20.98 7.78 -39.41
N ILE A 64 -22.10 7.30 -39.92
CA ILE A 64 -22.32 5.90 -40.29
C ILE A 64 -22.47 5.85 -41.80
N LEU A 65 -21.60 5.12 -42.48
CA LEU A 65 -21.68 4.85 -43.91
C LEU A 65 -22.19 3.42 -44.13
N LEU A 66 -23.17 3.25 -45.00
CA LEU A 66 -23.63 1.95 -45.49
C LEU A 66 -23.41 1.93 -47.01
N ASP A 67 -22.47 1.12 -47.48
CA ASP A 67 -22.26 0.84 -48.90
C ASP A 67 -23.06 -0.44 -49.23
N VAL A 68 -24.19 -0.28 -49.94
CA VAL A 68 -25.18 -1.32 -50.23
C VAL A 68 -25.15 -1.63 -51.73
N LYS A 69 -24.94 -2.89 -52.11
CA LYS A 69 -24.91 -3.31 -53.51
C LYS A 69 -25.71 -4.58 -53.69
N TYR A 70 -26.67 -4.54 -54.62
CA TYR A 70 -27.54 -5.65 -55.00
C TYR A 70 -27.42 -5.90 -56.50
N ARG A 71 -27.38 -7.16 -56.90
CA ARG A 71 -27.54 -7.61 -58.29
C ARG A 71 -28.35 -8.89 -58.31
N TYR A 72 -29.39 -8.90 -59.14
CA TYR A 72 -30.11 -10.08 -59.60
C TYR A 72 -29.87 -10.23 -61.11
N SER A 73 -29.59 -11.45 -61.56
CA SER A 73 -29.59 -11.79 -62.98
C SER A 73 -30.18 -13.18 -63.17
N GLY A 74 -31.22 -13.30 -64.00
CA GLY A 74 -31.90 -14.58 -64.18
C GLY A 74 -32.95 -14.58 -65.28
N VAL A 75 -33.74 -15.64 -65.30
CA VAL A 75 -34.91 -15.85 -66.15
C VAL A 75 -36.09 -16.28 -65.31
N LYS A 76 -37.28 -15.78 -65.65
CA LYS A 76 -38.56 -16.24 -65.08
C LYS A 76 -39.41 -16.86 -66.18
N CYS A 77 -40.18 -17.89 -65.85
CA CYS A 77 -41.17 -18.43 -66.77
C CYS A 77 -42.30 -17.42 -67.02
N VAL A 78 -42.83 -17.43 -68.24
CA VAL A 78 -43.99 -16.60 -68.64
C VAL A 78 -45.08 -17.38 -69.37
N GLU A 79 -44.78 -18.58 -69.88
CA GLU A 79 -45.77 -19.58 -70.28
C GLU A 79 -45.30 -20.99 -69.87
N ASP A 80 -46.12 -21.68 -69.08
CA ASP A 80 -45.95 -23.07 -68.67
C ASP A 80 -46.96 -24.00 -69.37
N LYS A 81 -46.61 -25.29 -69.50
CA LYS A 81 -47.47 -26.24 -70.21
C LYS A 81 -47.36 -27.66 -69.67
N LEU A 82 -48.52 -28.28 -69.46
CA LEU A 82 -48.62 -29.69 -69.13
C LEU A 82 -48.17 -30.56 -70.32
N LYS A 83 -47.18 -31.43 -70.09
CA LYS A 83 -46.52 -32.28 -71.10
C LYS A 83 -46.36 -33.70 -70.55
N GLY A 84 -47.38 -34.53 -70.76
CA GLY A 84 -47.57 -35.74 -69.97
C GLY A 84 -48.16 -35.37 -68.60
N ASP A 85 -47.69 -36.00 -67.52
CA ASP A 85 -48.13 -35.70 -66.15
C ASP A 85 -47.31 -34.59 -65.45
N CYS A 86 -46.39 -33.95 -66.18
CA CYS A 86 -45.53 -32.87 -65.68
C CYS A 86 -45.89 -31.51 -66.29
N TRP A 87 -45.77 -30.45 -65.50
CA TRP A 87 -45.68 -29.08 -66.00
C TRP A 87 -44.25 -28.79 -66.46
N VAL A 88 -44.10 -28.06 -67.56
CA VAL A 88 -42.81 -27.68 -68.12
C VAL A 88 -42.90 -26.25 -68.63
N CYS A 89 -41.96 -25.39 -68.23
CA CYS A 89 -41.86 -24.04 -68.77
C CYS A 89 -41.51 -24.10 -70.27
N ILE A 90 -42.24 -23.33 -71.09
CA ILE A 90 -42.03 -23.29 -72.56
C ILE A 90 -41.60 -21.91 -73.07
N GLU A 91 -41.88 -20.82 -72.36
CA GLU A 91 -41.28 -19.51 -72.62
C GLU A 91 -40.71 -18.89 -71.34
N THR A 92 -39.48 -18.36 -71.44
CA THR A 92 -38.77 -17.70 -70.33
C THR A 92 -38.37 -16.28 -70.72
N LYS A 93 -38.54 -15.34 -69.79
CA LYS A 93 -38.16 -13.93 -69.94
C LYS A 93 -36.96 -13.58 -69.03
N PRO A 94 -35.90 -12.91 -69.53
CA PRO A 94 -34.81 -12.46 -68.68
C PRO A 94 -35.24 -11.33 -67.74
N ILE A 95 -34.73 -11.37 -66.51
CA ILE A 95 -34.87 -10.35 -65.48
C ILE A 95 -33.46 -9.98 -65.01
N ASN A 96 -33.15 -8.69 -64.98
CA ASN A 96 -31.90 -8.15 -64.45
C ASN A 96 -32.22 -6.91 -63.61
N GLU A 97 -31.80 -6.92 -62.35
CA GLU A 97 -32.03 -5.82 -61.41
C GLU A 97 -30.72 -5.53 -60.69
N ALA A 98 -30.45 -4.26 -60.40
CA ALA A 98 -29.25 -3.85 -59.67
C ALA A 98 -29.45 -2.51 -58.97
N ASP A 99 -28.91 -2.41 -57.76
CA ASP A 99 -28.80 -1.17 -57.01
C ASP A 99 -27.37 -1.04 -56.45
N ASP A 100 -26.84 0.18 -56.45
CA ASP A 100 -25.57 0.56 -55.84
C ASP A 100 -25.82 1.86 -55.07
N MET A 101 -25.97 1.76 -53.76
CA MET A 101 -26.41 2.86 -52.89
C MET A 101 -25.39 3.13 -51.79
N LEU A 102 -25.06 4.40 -51.57
CA LEU A 102 -24.35 4.87 -50.38
C LEU A 102 -25.31 5.63 -49.48
N ILE A 103 -25.48 5.16 -48.25
CA ILE A 103 -26.28 5.83 -47.23
C ILE A 103 -25.33 6.38 -46.17
N LYS A 104 -25.29 7.70 -46.02
CA LYS A 104 -24.48 8.43 -45.03
C LYS A 104 -25.40 9.02 -43.97
N ILE A 105 -25.22 8.62 -42.71
CA ILE A 105 -26.00 9.07 -41.56
C ILE A 105 -25.07 9.83 -40.61
N GLU A 106 -25.33 11.12 -40.38
CA GLU A 106 -24.49 12.01 -39.56
C GLU A 106 -25.29 12.50 -38.35
N ILE A 107 -24.82 12.18 -37.14
CA ILE A 107 -25.51 12.51 -35.88
C ILE A 107 -25.23 13.97 -35.50
N GLU A 108 -26.23 14.83 -35.65
CA GLU A 108 -26.14 16.26 -35.33
C GLU A 108 -26.45 16.56 -33.87
N GLU A 109 -27.36 15.80 -33.26
CA GLU A 109 -27.75 15.91 -31.84
C GLU A 109 -27.98 14.51 -31.27
N ASP A 110 -27.69 14.31 -29.99
CA ASP A 110 -27.87 13.02 -29.30
C ASP A 110 -28.63 13.14 -27.95
N THR A 111 -29.09 14.35 -27.61
CA THR A 111 -29.72 14.71 -26.33
C THR A 111 -30.67 15.89 -26.54
N PRO A 112 -31.93 15.87 -26.06
CA PRO A 112 -32.63 14.78 -25.36
C PRO A 112 -33.16 13.68 -26.30
N SER A 113 -32.86 13.79 -27.59
CA SER A 113 -33.31 12.91 -28.68
C SER A 113 -32.25 12.92 -29.78
N ILE A 114 -32.19 11.89 -30.61
CA ILE A 114 -31.19 11.82 -31.67
C ILE A 114 -31.72 12.54 -32.92
N VAL A 115 -30.95 13.48 -33.46
CA VAL A 115 -31.21 14.10 -34.76
C VAL A 115 -30.06 13.74 -35.68
N ALA A 116 -30.39 13.20 -36.86
CA ALA A 116 -29.40 12.85 -37.87
C ALA A 116 -29.76 13.44 -39.23
N GLN A 117 -28.73 13.91 -39.94
CA GLN A 117 -28.80 14.13 -41.38
C GLN A 117 -28.52 12.81 -42.10
N ILE A 118 -29.39 12.41 -43.00
CA ILE A 118 -29.26 11.21 -43.81
C ILE A 118 -29.15 11.65 -45.27
N THR A 119 -28.09 11.22 -45.94
CA THR A 119 -27.89 11.39 -47.37
C THR A 119 -27.88 10.02 -48.03
N ILE A 120 -28.71 9.82 -49.06
CA ILE A 120 -28.79 8.60 -49.87
C ILE A 120 -28.32 8.94 -51.27
N GLU A 121 -27.28 8.27 -51.75
CA GLU A 121 -26.72 8.38 -53.09
C GLU A 121 -26.99 7.07 -53.86
N ASP A 122 -27.91 7.11 -54.83
CA ASP A 122 -28.10 6.05 -55.81
C ASP A 122 -27.14 6.27 -56.98
N ARG A 123 -26.09 5.45 -57.04
CA ARG A 123 -25.01 5.57 -58.03
C ARG A 123 -25.36 5.03 -59.41
N ILE A 124 -26.44 4.24 -59.53
CA ILE A 124 -26.91 3.70 -60.83
C ILE A 124 -27.84 4.71 -61.50
N LYS A 125 -28.74 5.32 -60.72
CA LYS A 125 -29.70 6.32 -61.20
C LYS A 125 -29.13 7.75 -61.14
N GLY A 126 -27.92 7.93 -60.59
CA GLY A 126 -27.18 9.19 -60.55
C GLY A 126 -27.84 10.25 -59.66
N LYS A 127 -28.50 9.81 -58.58
CA LYS A 127 -29.43 10.64 -57.80
C LYS A 127 -29.01 10.69 -56.33
N THR A 128 -28.97 11.89 -55.75
CA THR A 128 -28.72 12.09 -54.32
C THR A 128 -29.92 12.75 -53.66
N GLU A 129 -30.35 12.22 -52.52
CA GLU A 129 -31.39 12.81 -51.67
C GLU A 129 -30.86 13.01 -50.24
N THR A 130 -31.22 14.13 -49.61
CA THR A 130 -30.80 14.46 -48.24
C THR A 130 -32.02 14.82 -47.40
N GLN A 131 -32.16 14.19 -46.24
CA GLN A 131 -33.25 14.44 -45.28
C GLN A 131 -32.70 14.55 -43.86
N LYS A 132 -33.37 15.31 -42.99
CA LYS A 132 -33.12 15.29 -41.54
C LYS A 132 -34.19 14.48 -40.86
N LYS A 133 -33.79 13.52 -40.03
CA LYS A 133 -34.69 12.60 -39.31
C LYS A 133 -34.39 12.64 -37.81
N LYS A 134 -35.45 12.55 -37.02
CA LYS A 134 -35.41 12.56 -35.57
C LYS A 134 -35.82 11.18 -35.05
N PHE A 135 -35.05 10.66 -34.10
CA PHE A 135 -35.28 9.37 -33.45
C PHE A 135 -35.45 9.58 -31.94
N SER A 136 -36.39 8.86 -31.34
CA SER A 136 -36.67 8.90 -29.90
C SER A 136 -35.61 8.18 -29.05
N SER A 137 -34.84 7.26 -29.64
CA SER A 137 -33.80 6.49 -28.94
C SER A 137 -32.76 5.89 -29.90
N GLU A 138 -31.62 5.45 -29.35
CA GLU A 138 -30.59 4.70 -30.11
C GLU A 138 -31.13 3.41 -30.72
N ASN A 139 -32.12 2.76 -30.08
CA ASN A 139 -32.78 1.58 -30.63
C ASN A 139 -33.54 1.90 -31.93
N GLU A 140 -34.19 3.06 -32.01
CA GLU A 140 -34.95 3.48 -33.20
C GLU A 140 -34.02 3.87 -34.36
N LEU A 141 -32.89 4.52 -34.06
CA LEU A 141 -31.82 4.73 -35.03
C LEU A 141 -31.24 3.39 -35.51
N LEU A 142 -30.98 2.44 -34.60
CA LEU A 142 -30.48 1.11 -34.96
C LEU A 142 -31.48 0.33 -35.83
N SER A 143 -32.77 0.35 -35.49
CA SER A 143 -33.83 -0.23 -36.33
C SER A 143 -33.88 0.41 -37.73
N TYR A 144 -33.63 1.71 -37.85
CA TYR A 144 -33.58 2.39 -39.15
C TYR A 144 -32.30 2.06 -39.96
N ILE A 145 -31.14 1.97 -39.30
CA ILE A 145 -29.89 1.47 -39.92
C ILE A 145 -30.14 0.06 -40.46
N ILE A 146 -30.76 -0.81 -39.66
CA ILE A 146 -31.11 -2.18 -40.05
C ILE A 146 -32.12 -2.20 -41.20
N SER A 147 -33.18 -1.39 -41.18
CA SER A 147 -34.19 -1.42 -42.24
C SER A 147 -33.61 -1.01 -43.60
N GLN A 148 -32.79 0.03 -43.64
CA GLN A 148 -32.10 0.46 -44.86
C GLN A 148 -30.97 -0.49 -45.29
N ALA A 149 -30.41 -1.26 -44.34
CA ALA A 149 -29.45 -2.33 -44.60
C ALA A 149 -30.10 -3.68 -44.98
N SER A 150 -31.43 -3.80 -45.03
CA SER A 150 -32.12 -5.07 -45.24
C SER A 150 -33.37 -5.01 -46.13
N GLU A 151 -33.69 -3.85 -46.71
CA GLU A 151 -34.76 -3.69 -47.70
C GLU A 151 -34.52 -4.68 -48.87
N GLY A 152 -35.43 -5.65 -49.05
CA GLY A 152 -35.27 -6.81 -49.96
C GLY A 152 -34.82 -8.14 -49.30
N PHE A 153 -34.19 -8.12 -48.13
CA PHE A 153 -33.71 -9.31 -47.40
C PHE A 153 -34.38 -9.57 -46.04
N GLN A 154 -35.40 -8.79 -45.67
CA GLN A 154 -36.10 -8.89 -44.37
C GLN A 154 -36.67 -10.30 -44.13
N ASP A 155 -37.30 -10.90 -45.16
CA ASP A 155 -37.80 -12.29 -45.18
C ASP A 155 -36.71 -13.34 -44.87
N LEU A 156 -35.47 -13.10 -45.30
CA LEU A 156 -34.35 -14.05 -45.15
C LEU A 156 -33.68 -13.94 -43.77
N LEU A 157 -33.87 -12.84 -43.05
CA LEU A 157 -33.11 -12.54 -41.82
C LEU A 157 -33.99 -12.29 -40.58
N GLY A 158 -35.31 -12.09 -40.72
CA GLY A 158 -36.27 -12.02 -39.60
C GLY A 158 -35.93 -10.96 -38.54
N VAL A 159 -35.54 -9.77 -39.00
CA VAL A 159 -34.58 -8.90 -38.30
C VAL A 159 -35.14 -8.14 -37.08
N ASP A 160 -36.45 -8.18 -36.84
CA ASP A 160 -37.18 -7.48 -35.76
C ASP A 160 -36.69 -7.77 -34.33
N SER A 161 -35.78 -8.74 -34.14
CA SER A 161 -35.28 -9.11 -32.80
C SER A 161 -33.76 -9.28 -32.67
N LEU A 162 -32.94 -8.70 -33.55
CA LEU A 162 -31.47 -8.66 -33.39
C LEU A 162 -30.97 -7.70 -32.27
N LYS A 163 -31.54 -7.83 -31.06
CA LYS A 163 -30.93 -7.32 -29.83
C LYS A 163 -29.81 -8.26 -29.40
N MET A 164 -28.67 -8.15 -30.10
CA MET A 164 -27.47 -8.99 -29.96
C MET A 164 -26.76 -8.80 -28.60
N GLY A 165 -27.35 -9.32 -27.53
CA GLY A 165 -26.66 -9.42 -26.23
C GLY A 165 -25.52 -10.42 -26.29
N LYS A 166 -24.28 -9.95 -26.09
CA LYS A 166 -23.03 -10.73 -25.90
C LYS A 166 -23.03 -12.15 -26.50
N LEU A 167 -22.93 -12.22 -27.83
CA LEU A 167 -22.69 -13.46 -28.55
C LEU A 167 -21.37 -14.14 -28.13
N SER A 168 -21.28 -15.45 -28.37
CA SER A 168 -20.10 -16.28 -28.13
C SER A 168 -19.98 -17.36 -29.22
N PRO A 169 -18.80 -18.00 -29.41
CA PRO A 169 -18.63 -19.06 -30.41
C PRO A 169 -19.61 -20.21 -30.20
N GLY A 170 -20.23 -20.70 -31.28
CA GLY A 170 -21.25 -21.75 -31.24
C GLY A 170 -22.64 -21.29 -30.77
N ALA A 171 -22.83 -20.02 -30.37
CA ALA A 171 -24.15 -19.49 -30.07
C ALA A 171 -25.05 -19.54 -31.31
N THR A 172 -26.27 -20.07 -31.14
CA THR A 172 -27.28 -20.16 -32.21
C THR A 172 -28.39 -19.14 -31.96
N ILE A 173 -28.86 -18.48 -33.03
CA ILE A 173 -29.91 -17.47 -33.02
C ILE A 173 -31.14 -18.08 -33.71
N GLU A 174 -32.15 -18.46 -32.92
CA GLU A 174 -33.33 -19.20 -33.39
C GLU A 174 -34.59 -18.32 -33.58
N LYS A 175 -34.43 -16.99 -33.53
CA LYS A 175 -35.47 -16.00 -33.84
C LYS A 175 -35.22 -15.41 -35.23
N GLY A 176 -35.97 -15.90 -36.20
CA GLY A 176 -35.92 -15.51 -37.61
C GLY A 176 -36.42 -16.66 -38.48
N THR A 177 -36.59 -16.40 -39.78
CA THR A 177 -37.00 -17.42 -40.77
C THR A 177 -35.94 -18.52 -40.90
N PHE A 178 -34.65 -18.15 -40.81
CA PHE A 178 -33.50 -19.05 -40.89
C PHE A 178 -32.63 -18.88 -39.63
N PRO A 179 -32.20 -19.96 -38.95
CA PRO A 179 -31.36 -19.84 -37.76
C PRO A 179 -29.88 -19.70 -38.11
N LEU A 180 -29.24 -18.71 -37.49
CA LEU A 180 -27.82 -18.41 -37.65
C LEU A 180 -26.99 -19.00 -36.51
N VAL A 181 -25.73 -19.32 -36.76
CA VAL A 181 -24.76 -19.77 -35.75
C VAL A 181 -23.46 -18.97 -35.86
N VAL A 182 -22.87 -18.61 -34.71
CA VAL A 182 -21.56 -17.96 -34.63
C VAL A 182 -20.47 -18.99 -34.89
N VAL A 183 -19.87 -18.97 -36.08
CA VAL A 183 -18.87 -19.96 -36.52
C VAL A 183 -17.43 -19.57 -36.18
N ASP A 184 -17.13 -18.27 -36.17
CA ASP A 184 -15.77 -17.74 -36.09
C ASP A 184 -15.77 -16.28 -35.57
N SER A 185 -14.60 -15.66 -35.45
CA SER A 185 -14.46 -14.24 -35.15
C SER A 185 -13.26 -13.62 -35.87
N GLY A 186 -13.44 -12.44 -36.46
CA GLY A 186 -12.41 -11.73 -37.21
C GLY A 186 -12.44 -10.22 -36.96
N GLU A 187 -11.91 -9.46 -37.90
CA GLU A 187 -11.89 -8.00 -37.86
C GLU A 187 -12.48 -7.40 -39.14
N VAL A 188 -13.30 -6.37 -39.00
CA VAL A 188 -13.90 -5.62 -40.11
C VAL A 188 -13.75 -4.14 -39.81
N ASN A 189 -13.11 -3.41 -40.72
CA ASN A 189 -12.92 -1.95 -40.63
C ASN A 189 -12.27 -1.49 -39.28
N GLY A 190 -11.33 -2.28 -38.75
CA GLY A 190 -10.66 -2.03 -37.46
C GLY A 190 -11.48 -2.40 -36.21
N ARG A 191 -12.68 -2.97 -36.37
CA ARG A 191 -13.54 -3.42 -35.28
C ARG A 191 -13.61 -4.95 -35.24
N GLN A 192 -13.50 -5.49 -34.03
CA GLN A 192 -13.56 -6.92 -33.79
C GLN A 192 -15.01 -7.44 -33.95
N ALA A 193 -15.19 -8.51 -34.73
CA ALA A 193 -16.49 -9.01 -35.15
C ALA A 193 -16.66 -10.52 -34.92
N TRP A 194 -17.88 -10.94 -34.62
CA TRP A 194 -18.35 -12.32 -34.76
C TRP A 194 -18.71 -12.59 -36.23
N VAL A 195 -18.42 -13.80 -36.71
CA VAL A 195 -18.83 -14.28 -38.04
C VAL A 195 -19.99 -15.25 -37.86
N LEU A 196 -21.10 -14.97 -38.53
CA LEU A 196 -22.34 -15.74 -38.47
C LEU A 196 -22.63 -16.35 -39.86
N GLU A 197 -23.05 -17.61 -39.85
CA GLU A 197 -23.46 -18.39 -41.02
C GLU A 197 -24.77 -19.15 -40.72
N LEU A 198 -25.41 -19.75 -41.74
CA LEU A 198 -26.57 -20.61 -41.54
C LEU A 198 -26.20 -21.89 -40.77
N ARG A 199 -27.04 -22.30 -39.83
CA ARG A 199 -26.91 -23.60 -39.15
C ARG A 199 -27.09 -24.74 -40.16
N HIS A 200 -26.19 -25.71 -40.15
CA HIS A 200 -26.35 -26.93 -40.95
C HIS A 200 -27.44 -27.82 -40.31
N THR A 201 -28.35 -28.36 -41.12
CA THR A 201 -29.30 -29.40 -40.68
C THR A 201 -29.84 -30.20 -41.86
N GLN A 202 -30.24 -31.44 -41.59
CA GLN A 202 -30.94 -32.31 -42.53
C GLN A 202 -32.47 -32.17 -42.45
N GLN A 203 -33.00 -31.52 -41.41
CA GLN A 203 -34.43 -31.21 -41.27
C GLN A 203 -34.64 -29.97 -40.39
N TYR A 204 -35.56 -29.06 -40.75
CA TYR A 204 -36.05 -28.00 -39.86
C TYR A 204 -37.50 -28.29 -39.44
N GLU A 205 -37.71 -28.64 -38.18
CA GLU A 205 -39.06 -28.74 -37.59
C GLU A 205 -39.61 -27.34 -37.24
N ARG A 206 -40.02 -26.58 -38.26
CA ARG A 206 -40.90 -25.42 -38.10
C ARG A 206 -41.91 -25.34 -39.25
N ALA A 207 -43.17 -25.60 -38.93
CA ALA A 207 -44.28 -25.02 -39.68
C ALA A 207 -44.42 -23.55 -39.29
N LEU A 208 -44.50 -22.66 -40.27
CA LEU A 208 -44.92 -21.27 -40.09
C LEU A 208 -46.43 -21.17 -40.38
N GLU A 209 -47.16 -20.33 -39.64
CA GLU A 209 -48.62 -20.33 -39.68
C GLU A 209 -49.22 -19.71 -40.95
N GLU A 210 -50.40 -20.23 -41.33
CA GLU A 210 -51.32 -19.84 -42.42
C GLU A 210 -50.81 -19.88 -43.88
N ASP A 211 -49.55 -19.57 -44.19
CA ASP A 211 -48.93 -19.86 -45.50
C ASP A 211 -47.57 -20.58 -45.35
N LEU A 212 -47.55 -21.86 -45.74
CA LEU A 212 -46.52 -22.82 -45.33
C LEU A 212 -45.24 -22.74 -46.18
N LYS A 213 -44.34 -21.83 -45.79
CA LYS A 213 -42.90 -21.97 -46.06
C LYS A 213 -42.32 -23.05 -45.13
N SER A 214 -41.79 -24.13 -45.69
CA SER A 214 -41.09 -25.19 -44.95
C SER A 214 -39.67 -25.36 -45.49
N ILE A 215 -38.67 -25.03 -44.68
CA ILE A 215 -37.26 -25.23 -45.03
C ILE A 215 -36.95 -26.71 -44.78
N LEU A 216 -36.43 -27.41 -45.79
CA LEU A 216 -36.17 -28.84 -45.66
C LEU A 216 -34.75 -29.13 -45.18
N SER A 217 -33.73 -28.56 -45.82
CA SER A 217 -32.34 -28.88 -45.49
C SER A 217 -31.37 -27.76 -45.85
N TYR A 218 -30.28 -27.68 -45.11
CA TYR A 218 -29.07 -26.95 -45.50
C TYR A 218 -27.82 -27.76 -45.12
N ASP A 219 -27.06 -28.21 -46.11
CA ASP A 219 -25.86 -29.04 -45.96
C ASP A 219 -24.53 -28.25 -45.87
N GLY A 220 -24.62 -26.91 -45.93
CA GLY A 220 -23.47 -26.01 -46.05
C GLY A 220 -23.20 -25.50 -47.47
N LYS A 221 -23.94 -25.96 -48.48
CA LYS A 221 -23.84 -25.52 -49.89
C LYS A 221 -25.18 -25.40 -50.60
N THR A 222 -26.15 -26.24 -50.28
CA THR A 222 -27.46 -26.32 -50.94
C THR A 222 -28.56 -26.13 -49.91
N LEU A 223 -29.36 -25.09 -50.12
CA LEU A 223 -30.53 -24.74 -49.33
C LEU A 223 -31.79 -25.16 -50.09
N ILE A 224 -32.66 -25.94 -49.45
CA ILE A 224 -33.92 -26.43 -50.06
C ILE A 224 -35.11 -25.91 -49.24
N ILE A 225 -36.06 -25.27 -49.91
CA ILE A 225 -37.25 -24.67 -49.30
C ILE A 225 -38.48 -25.06 -50.14
N ASP A 226 -39.50 -25.61 -49.49
CA ASP A 226 -40.82 -25.84 -50.09
C ASP A 226 -41.77 -24.70 -49.67
N TYR A 227 -42.45 -24.11 -50.65
CA TYR A 227 -43.46 -23.07 -50.50
C TYR A 227 -44.82 -23.66 -50.91
N VAL A 228 -45.75 -23.77 -49.96
CA VAL A 228 -47.10 -24.32 -50.21
C VAL A 228 -48.14 -23.24 -49.99
N TRP A 229 -48.82 -22.80 -51.06
CA TRP A 229 -49.81 -21.74 -50.98
C TRP A 229 -51.21 -22.33 -50.74
N SER A 230 -51.70 -22.19 -49.51
CA SER A 230 -52.90 -22.91 -49.04
C SER A 230 -54.21 -22.30 -49.55
N SER A 231 -54.20 -20.99 -49.79
CA SER A 231 -55.38 -20.16 -50.05
C SER A 231 -55.84 -20.16 -51.51
N VAL A 232 -55.00 -20.59 -52.47
CA VAL A 232 -55.30 -20.56 -53.91
C VAL A 232 -54.92 -21.90 -54.59
N ASN A 233 -55.92 -22.75 -54.83
CA ASN A 233 -55.85 -23.96 -55.66
C ASN A 233 -54.75 -25.02 -55.34
N GLY A 234 -54.03 -24.90 -54.23
CA GLY A 234 -53.00 -25.86 -53.83
C GLY A 234 -51.75 -25.81 -54.72
N TYR A 235 -51.20 -24.60 -54.90
CA TYR A 235 -49.91 -24.39 -55.54
C TYR A 235 -48.76 -24.80 -54.59
N HIS A 236 -47.78 -25.54 -55.13
CA HIS A 236 -46.58 -25.96 -54.40
C HIS A 236 -45.35 -25.68 -55.26
N GLU A 237 -44.41 -24.90 -54.72
CA GLU A 237 -43.14 -24.55 -55.34
C GLU A 237 -41.95 -25.01 -54.48
N ARG A 238 -40.93 -25.61 -55.08
CA ARG A 238 -39.64 -25.90 -54.41
C ARG A 238 -38.56 -24.98 -54.95
N TYR A 239 -37.88 -24.28 -54.05
CA TYR A 239 -36.64 -23.56 -54.30
C TYR A 239 -35.44 -24.45 -53.96
N VAL A 240 -34.47 -24.55 -54.86
CA VAL A 240 -33.14 -25.11 -54.60
C VAL A 240 -32.10 -24.02 -54.87
N ALA A 241 -31.41 -23.57 -53.83
CA ALA A 241 -30.41 -22.52 -53.90
C ALA A 241 -29.02 -23.06 -53.52
N HIS A 242 -28.07 -22.96 -54.45
CA HIS A 242 -26.66 -23.19 -54.21
C HIS A 242 -26.02 -21.91 -53.66
N VAL A 243 -25.65 -21.94 -52.38
CA VAL A 243 -25.05 -20.82 -51.64
C VAL A 243 -23.54 -20.85 -51.85
N ASN A 244 -23.04 -19.95 -52.70
CA ASN A 244 -21.61 -19.77 -52.94
C ASN A 244 -20.93 -19.02 -51.78
N THR A 245 -21.65 -18.10 -51.13
CA THR A 245 -21.22 -17.38 -49.92
C THR A 245 -22.43 -16.85 -49.17
N LEU A 246 -22.46 -17.02 -47.85
CA LEU A 246 -23.38 -16.33 -46.95
C LEU A 246 -22.68 -16.11 -45.62
N LYS A 247 -22.16 -14.89 -45.40
CA LYS A 247 -21.45 -14.51 -44.16
C LYS A 247 -21.95 -13.16 -43.65
N ILE A 248 -22.28 -13.10 -42.37
CA ILE A 248 -22.72 -11.88 -41.66
C ILE A 248 -21.68 -11.58 -40.56
N TYR A 249 -21.15 -10.36 -40.55
CA TYR A 249 -20.16 -9.91 -39.58
C TYR A 249 -20.82 -8.95 -38.59
N VAL A 250 -20.75 -9.25 -37.29
CA VAL A 250 -21.44 -8.51 -36.23
C VAL A 250 -20.44 -8.06 -35.17
N ASP A 251 -20.41 -6.77 -34.86
CA ASP A 251 -19.50 -6.16 -33.89
C ASP A 251 -19.59 -6.81 -32.50
N LYS A 252 -18.45 -7.21 -31.92
CA LYS A 252 -18.37 -7.80 -30.57
C LYS A 252 -18.72 -6.80 -29.46
N GLU A 253 -18.52 -5.51 -29.68
CA GLU A 253 -18.78 -4.44 -28.69
C GLU A 253 -20.24 -3.97 -28.74
N THR A 254 -20.77 -3.72 -29.94
CA THR A 254 -22.05 -3.00 -30.14
C THR A 254 -23.21 -3.89 -30.61
N GLY A 255 -22.94 -5.08 -31.14
CA GLY A 255 -23.94 -5.95 -31.76
C GLY A 255 -24.44 -5.48 -33.14
N ILE A 256 -23.84 -4.44 -33.73
CA ILE A 256 -24.21 -3.88 -35.04
C ILE A 256 -23.63 -4.76 -36.17
N ILE A 257 -24.38 -4.93 -37.26
CA ILE A 257 -23.90 -5.57 -38.49
C ILE A 257 -22.86 -4.67 -39.16
N LEU A 258 -21.62 -5.16 -39.29
CA LEU A 258 -20.51 -4.45 -39.94
C LEU A 258 -20.36 -4.82 -41.42
N ARG A 259 -20.74 -6.04 -41.81
CA ARG A 259 -20.71 -6.50 -43.21
C ARG A 259 -21.68 -7.66 -43.42
N ILE A 260 -22.31 -7.72 -44.59
CA ILE A 260 -23.01 -8.90 -45.11
C ILE A 260 -22.44 -9.19 -46.51
N ASN A 261 -22.11 -10.44 -46.79
CA ASN A 261 -21.85 -10.93 -48.14
C ASN A 261 -22.77 -12.12 -48.42
N ILE A 262 -23.59 -12.02 -49.47
CA ILE A 262 -24.45 -13.08 -49.99
C ILE A 262 -24.16 -13.26 -51.48
N ASN A 263 -23.89 -14.49 -51.89
CA ASN A 263 -23.89 -14.89 -53.29
C ASN A 263 -24.50 -16.28 -53.39
N LEU A 264 -25.58 -16.42 -54.16
CA LEU A 264 -26.26 -17.69 -54.40
C LEU A 264 -26.80 -17.77 -55.82
N ALA A 265 -26.85 -18.99 -56.36
CA ALA A 265 -27.55 -19.32 -57.59
C ALA A 265 -28.73 -20.21 -57.23
N PHE A 266 -29.93 -19.91 -57.72
CA PHE A 266 -31.14 -20.68 -57.40
C PHE A 266 -31.94 -21.05 -58.65
N GLU A 267 -32.71 -22.12 -58.53
CA GLU A 267 -33.79 -22.48 -59.44
C GLU A 267 -34.99 -22.89 -58.58
N SER A 268 -36.17 -22.34 -58.90
CA SER A 268 -37.44 -22.71 -58.29
C SER A 268 -38.35 -23.42 -59.29
N ARG A 269 -39.13 -24.37 -58.80
CA ARG A 269 -40.06 -25.16 -59.61
C ARG A 269 -41.42 -25.26 -58.97
N GLY A 270 -42.46 -24.88 -59.71
CA GLY A 270 -43.85 -24.77 -59.27
C GLY A 270 -44.76 -25.81 -59.91
N THR A 271 -45.84 -26.15 -59.21
CA THR A 271 -46.97 -26.89 -59.78
C THR A 271 -48.26 -26.48 -59.10
N PHE A 272 -49.32 -26.36 -59.90
CA PHE A 272 -50.69 -26.51 -59.41
C PHE A 272 -51.04 -28.02 -59.40
N PHE A 273 -52.06 -28.41 -58.63
CA PHE A 273 -52.50 -29.79 -58.34
C PHE A 273 -51.73 -30.53 -57.22
N PRO A 274 -52.41 -31.39 -56.42
CA PRO A 274 -51.90 -31.90 -55.15
C PRO A 274 -50.90 -33.06 -55.32
N ARG A 275 -49.63 -32.70 -55.51
CA ARG A 275 -48.48 -33.61 -55.28
C ARG A 275 -48.11 -33.63 -53.79
N LYS A 276 -47.55 -34.74 -53.31
CA LYS A 276 -47.40 -35.05 -51.88
C LYS A 276 -46.04 -34.68 -51.27
N SER A 277 -45.04 -34.38 -52.08
CA SER A 277 -43.75 -33.86 -51.63
C SER A 277 -43.13 -32.94 -52.68
N GLY A 278 -42.28 -32.00 -52.26
CA GLY A 278 -41.55 -31.15 -53.20
C GLY A 278 -40.52 -31.90 -54.06
N GLU A 279 -40.23 -33.19 -53.81
CA GLU A 279 -39.45 -34.01 -54.74
C GLU A 279 -40.25 -34.36 -55.99
N GLU A 280 -41.56 -34.61 -55.82
CA GLU A 280 -42.50 -34.79 -56.92
C GLU A 280 -42.75 -33.48 -57.69
N VAL A 281 -42.51 -32.32 -57.05
CA VAL A 281 -42.51 -30.99 -57.69
C VAL A 281 -41.18 -30.73 -58.40
N TRP A 282 -40.03 -30.99 -57.77
CA TRP A 282 -38.72 -30.78 -58.39
C TRP A 282 -38.54 -31.58 -59.69
N SER A 283 -39.05 -32.80 -59.70
CA SER A 283 -38.95 -33.72 -60.84
C SER A 283 -39.93 -33.44 -61.98
N CYS A 284 -41.02 -32.68 -61.75
CA CYS A 284 -42.19 -32.71 -62.64
C CYS A 284 -43.08 -31.43 -62.61
N GLY A 285 -42.68 -30.39 -61.86
CA GLY A 285 -43.22 -29.04 -61.94
C GLY A 285 -42.51 -28.17 -62.98
N SER A 286 -43.15 -27.07 -63.37
CA SER A 286 -42.55 -26.06 -64.24
C SER A 286 -41.35 -25.42 -63.54
N MET A 287 -40.34 -24.98 -64.27
CA MET A 287 -39.38 -24.01 -63.72
C MET A 287 -40.09 -22.66 -63.67
N GLU A 288 -40.12 -22.03 -62.49
CA GLU A 288 -40.80 -20.75 -62.27
C GLU A 288 -39.79 -19.60 -62.39
N GLU A 289 -38.67 -19.70 -61.69
CA GLU A 289 -37.61 -18.71 -61.70
C GLU A 289 -36.23 -19.36 -61.56
N LYS A 290 -35.22 -18.81 -62.24
CA LYS A 290 -33.84 -19.25 -62.15
C LYS A 290 -32.90 -18.06 -62.27
N GLY A 291 -32.08 -17.82 -61.25
CA GLY A 291 -31.19 -16.66 -61.25
C GLY A 291 -30.03 -16.76 -60.27
N GLU A 292 -29.11 -15.81 -60.41
CA GLU A 292 -28.02 -15.54 -59.48
C GLU A 292 -28.29 -14.24 -58.73
N VAL A 293 -28.14 -14.28 -57.40
CA VAL A 293 -28.32 -13.13 -56.51
C VAL A 293 -26.98 -12.86 -55.82
N SER A 294 -26.51 -11.62 -55.95
CA SER A 294 -25.33 -11.12 -55.27
C SER A 294 -25.69 -9.87 -54.47
N TYR A 295 -25.54 -9.94 -53.15
CA TYR A 295 -25.77 -8.82 -52.24
C TYR A 295 -24.55 -8.59 -51.35
N SER A 296 -24.11 -7.35 -51.22
CA SER A 296 -23.08 -6.95 -50.27
C SER A 296 -23.46 -5.67 -49.54
N LEU A 297 -23.36 -5.71 -48.21
CA LEU A 297 -23.41 -4.56 -47.31
C LEU A 297 -22.04 -4.38 -46.68
N ASN A 298 -21.51 -3.17 -46.70
CA ASN A 298 -20.35 -2.80 -45.87
C ASN A 298 -20.69 -1.55 -45.03
N VAL A 299 -20.74 -1.72 -43.70
CA VAL A 299 -21.02 -0.65 -42.75
C VAL A 299 -19.71 -0.14 -42.15
N GLN A 300 -19.50 1.16 -42.21
CA GLN A 300 -18.40 1.85 -41.56
C GLN A 300 -18.95 2.84 -40.53
N ILE A 301 -18.85 2.48 -39.26
CA ILE A 301 -19.11 3.39 -38.14
C ILE A 301 -17.83 4.20 -37.93
N ILE A 302 -17.91 5.52 -38.16
CA ILE A 302 -16.82 6.47 -37.95
C ILE A 302 -17.19 7.32 -36.74
N PRO A 303 -16.54 7.11 -35.57
CA PRO A 303 -16.96 7.74 -34.32
C PRO A 303 -16.98 9.26 -34.36
N GLY A 304 -18.00 9.84 -33.74
CA GLY A 304 -18.00 11.24 -33.36
C GLY A 304 -17.03 11.41 -32.20
N HIS A 305 -16.06 12.30 -32.36
CA HIS A 305 -15.16 12.66 -31.26
C HIS A 305 -15.92 13.57 -30.29
N ALA A 306 -16.69 12.95 -29.40
CA ALA A 306 -17.31 13.63 -28.27
C ALA A 306 -16.19 14.09 -27.31
N LEU A 307 -15.71 15.32 -27.53
CA LEU A 307 -14.63 15.93 -26.77
C LEU A 307 -15.10 16.17 -25.32
N GLY A 308 -14.58 15.35 -24.42
CA GLY A 308 -15.01 15.30 -23.02
C GLY A 308 -14.37 16.36 -22.13
N LEU A 309 -14.38 16.10 -20.83
CA LEU A 309 -13.81 16.99 -19.82
C LEU A 309 -12.49 16.45 -19.25
N LEU A 310 -11.46 17.29 -19.18
CA LEU A 310 -10.32 17.07 -18.30
C LEU A 310 -10.61 17.74 -16.96
N CYS A 311 -10.75 16.95 -15.90
CA CYS A 311 -10.98 17.42 -14.54
C CYS A 311 -9.73 17.25 -13.68
N VAL A 312 -9.53 18.13 -12.69
CA VAL A 312 -8.40 18.11 -11.76
C VAL A 312 -8.88 18.10 -10.32
N VAL A 313 -8.40 17.12 -9.55
CA VAL A 313 -8.68 16.96 -8.12
C VAL A 313 -7.38 16.92 -7.32
N LEU A 314 -7.45 17.36 -6.08
CA LEU A 314 -6.37 17.36 -5.12
C LEU A 314 -6.74 16.48 -3.92
N GLU A 315 -5.91 15.47 -3.63
CA GLU A 315 -5.84 14.81 -2.33
C GLU A 315 -5.22 15.84 -1.36
N GLU A 316 -6.05 16.60 -0.64
CA GLU A 316 -5.59 17.76 0.16
C GLU A 316 -5.00 17.32 1.50
N ASN A 317 -5.55 16.28 2.12
CA ASN A 317 -5.08 15.64 3.35
C ASN A 317 -5.67 14.21 3.49
N LEU A 318 -5.12 13.41 4.42
CA LEU A 318 -5.56 12.05 4.76
C LEU A 318 -6.34 12.05 6.07
N ASP A 319 -7.54 11.47 6.08
CA ASP A 319 -8.32 11.25 7.30
C ASP A 319 -7.86 9.95 7.99
N TYR A 320 -7.18 10.08 9.13
CA TYR A 320 -6.68 8.95 9.92
C TYR A 320 -7.80 8.10 10.57
N THR A 321 -9.04 8.60 10.66
CA THR A 321 -10.14 7.88 11.34
C THR A 321 -10.73 6.77 10.48
N ASN A 322 -10.63 6.89 9.16
CA ASN A 322 -11.22 5.97 8.17
C ASN A 322 -10.23 5.54 7.08
N GLY A 323 -9.04 6.15 7.00
CA GLY A 323 -8.03 5.84 5.98
C GLY A 323 -8.50 6.26 4.58
N GLN A 324 -9.07 7.45 4.43
CA GLN A 324 -9.55 8.00 3.15
C GLN A 324 -8.93 9.37 2.84
N TRP A 325 -8.73 9.66 1.55
CA TRP A 325 -8.29 10.96 1.09
C TRP A 325 -9.44 11.98 1.09
N ASN A 326 -9.20 13.16 1.66
CA ASN A 326 -10.10 14.29 1.49
C ASN A 326 -9.85 14.94 0.12
N LEU A 327 -10.75 14.64 -0.83
CA LEU A 327 -10.67 15.10 -2.21
C LEU A 327 -11.29 16.48 -2.41
N LYS A 328 -10.51 17.39 -3.00
CA LYS A 328 -10.89 18.76 -3.32
C LYS A 328 -10.87 18.97 -4.83
N LYS A 329 -11.92 19.58 -5.38
CA LYS A 329 -11.98 20.00 -6.79
C LYS A 329 -11.17 21.29 -6.97
N MET A 330 -10.37 21.37 -8.04
CA MET A 330 -9.50 22.52 -8.31
C MET A 330 -10.24 23.66 -9.02
N SER A 331 -11.36 24.10 -8.45
CA SER A 331 -12.23 25.11 -9.04
C SER A 331 -11.50 26.45 -9.25
N ASN A 332 -11.57 27.01 -10.47
CA ASN A 332 -10.86 28.24 -10.87
C ASN A 332 -9.31 28.19 -10.86
N PHE A 333 -8.69 27.02 -10.69
CA PHE A 333 -7.23 26.87 -10.77
C PHE A 333 -6.73 27.14 -12.20
N GLU A 334 -5.55 27.76 -12.30
CA GLU A 334 -4.92 28.17 -13.56
C GLU A 334 -3.60 27.41 -13.77
N PHE A 335 -3.40 26.86 -14.96
CA PHE A 335 -2.20 26.12 -15.32
C PHE A 335 -1.72 26.47 -16.73
N THR A 336 -0.45 26.20 -17.03
CA THR A 336 0.14 26.50 -18.34
C THR A 336 0.08 25.28 -19.25
N ILE A 337 -0.33 25.48 -20.50
CA ILE A 337 -0.09 24.54 -21.59
C ILE A 337 0.99 25.12 -22.49
N ALA A 338 2.00 24.31 -22.83
CA ALA A 338 3.07 24.67 -23.74
C ALA A 338 3.22 23.62 -24.84
N LYS A 339 3.35 24.05 -26.10
CA LYS A 339 3.67 23.20 -27.25
C LYS A 339 5.19 23.13 -27.42
N LYS A 340 5.71 22.03 -27.97
CA LYS A 340 7.16 21.79 -28.14
C LYS A 340 7.89 22.84 -28.99
N ASP A 341 7.16 23.59 -29.83
CA ASP A 341 7.67 24.70 -30.65
C ASP A 341 7.81 26.05 -29.90
N GLY A 342 7.44 26.09 -28.61
CA GLY A 342 7.64 27.25 -27.73
C GLY A 342 6.40 28.12 -27.49
N LYS A 343 5.28 27.87 -28.18
CA LYS A 343 4.00 28.52 -27.85
C LYS A 343 3.51 28.09 -26.46
N SER A 344 3.00 29.02 -25.65
CA SER A 344 2.32 28.70 -24.38
C SER A 344 1.05 29.52 -24.15
N LYS A 345 0.05 28.94 -23.49
CA LYS A 345 -1.19 29.60 -23.05
C LYS A 345 -1.53 29.19 -21.61
N THR A 346 -2.11 30.10 -20.84
CA THR A 346 -2.73 29.77 -19.55
C THR A 346 -4.15 29.28 -19.79
N VAL A 347 -4.55 28.19 -19.13
CA VAL A 347 -5.91 27.65 -19.15
C VAL A 347 -6.44 27.63 -17.72
N LYS A 348 -7.73 27.95 -17.55
CA LYS A 348 -8.41 28.07 -16.27
C LYS A 348 -9.52 27.02 -16.13
N LEU A 349 -9.54 26.31 -15.02
CA LEU A 349 -10.60 25.35 -14.68
C LEU A 349 -11.91 26.07 -14.31
N ASP A 350 -13.03 25.44 -14.63
CA ASP A 350 -14.37 25.92 -14.28
C ASP A 350 -14.66 25.81 -12.76
N GLN A 351 -15.90 26.07 -12.35
CA GLN A 351 -16.33 25.88 -10.96
C GLN A 351 -16.37 24.41 -10.52
N SER A 352 -16.44 23.47 -11.46
CA SER A 352 -16.40 22.01 -11.22
C SER A 352 -14.98 21.46 -11.07
N GLY A 353 -13.95 22.25 -11.39
CA GLY A 353 -12.55 21.82 -11.46
C GLY A 353 -12.21 21.16 -12.81
N CYS A 354 -12.89 21.53 -13.90
CA CYS A 354 -12.80 20.88 -15.21
C CYS A 354 -12.67 21.90 -16.38
N ILE A 355 -12.20 21.42 -17.52
CA ILE A 355 -12.21 22.09 -18.84
C ILE A 355 -12.65 21.13 -19.93
N ASN A 356 -13.15 21.62 -21.06
CA ASN A 356 -13.24 20.79 -22.26
C ASN A 356 -11.83 20.48 -22.81
N VAL A 357 -11.62 19.27 -23.32
CA VAL A 357 -10.33 18.87 -23.90
C VAL A 357 -9.95 19.64 -25.17
N THR A 358 -10.87 20.39 -25.80
CA THR A 358 -10.54 21.41 -26.82
C THR A 358 -9.49 22.40 -26.34
N GLU A 359 -9.47 22.72 -25.04
CA GLU A 359 -8.48 23.64 -24.49
C GLU A 359 -7.07 23.07 -24.41
N LEU A 360 -6.85 21.78 -24.73
CA LEU A 360 -5.53 21.17 -24.65
C LEU A 360 -4.60 21.48 -25.84
N TYR A 361 -5.13 22.08 -26.91
CA TYR A 361 -4.36 22.40 -28.12
C TYR A 361 -4.55 23.84 -28.60
N TYR A 362 -3.91 24.17 -29.72
CA TYR A 362 -4.09 25.41 -30.47
C TYR A 362 -4.88 25.13 -31.74
N THR A 363 -5.58 26.13 -32.26
CA THR A 363 -6.19 26.04 -33.60
C THR A 363 -5.59 27.07 -34.54
N SER A 364 -5.27 26.64 -35.77
CA SER A 364 -4.76 27.48 -36.85
C SER A 364 -5.66 27.32 -38.08
N GLY A 365 -6.17 28.42 -38.63
CA GLY A 365 -7.14 28.38 -39.73
C GLY A 365 -8.44 27.62 -39.39
N GLY A 366 -8.81 27.55 -38.10
CA GLY A 366 -9.93 26.75 -37.59
C GLY A 366 -9.61 25.28 -37.31
N LYS A 367 -8.48 24.76 -37.80
CA LYS A 367 -8.07 23.36 -37.59
C LYS A 367 -7.17 23.17 -36.36
N PRO A 368 -7.17 22.01 -35.71
CA PRO A 368 -6.22 21.69 -34.64
C PRO A 368 -4.77 21.77 -35.12
N GLU A 369 -3.87 22.30 -34.29
CA GLU A 369 -2.43 22.15 -34.47
C GLU A 369 -1.97 20.81 -33.88
N GLU A 370 -1.35 19.97 -34.71
CA GLU A 370 -0.75 18.71 -34.26
C GLU A 370 0.57 18.94 -33.48
N GLY A 371 0.97 17.92 -32.72
CA GLY A 371 2.31 17.80 -32.15
C GLY A 371 2.34 17.31 -30.71
N GLU A 372 3.49 17.51 -30.05
CA GLU A 372 3.69 17.20 -28.63
C GLU A 372 3.45 18.46 -27.78
N TYR A 373 2.70 18.27 -26.70
CA TYR A 373 2.24 19.29 -25.78
C TYR A 373 2.55 18.90 -24.33
N VAL A 374 2.71 19.91 -23.47
CA VAL A 374 3.02 19.75 -22.05
C VAL A 374 2.12 20.66 -21.22
N ILE A 375 1.29 20.07 -20.36
CA ILE A 375 0.65 20.76 -19.23
C ILE A 375 1.68 20.91 -18.11
N LYS A 376 1.72 22.08 -17.47
CA LYS A 376 2.50 22.39 -16.26
C LYS A 376 1.55 22.96 -15.19
N MET A 377 1.40 22.24 -14.09
CA MET A 377 0.58 22.61 -12.94
C MET A 377 1.49 22.93 -11.74
N GLU A 378 1.40 24.14 -11.23
CA GLU A 378 2.18 24.65 -10.10
C GLU A 378 1.24 25.55 -9.28
N GLU A 379 1.02 25.25 -8.00
CA GLU A 379 0.22 26.11 -7.09
C GLU A 379 0.98 26.37 -5.80
N ARG A 380 1.00 27.64 -5.37
CA ARG A 380 1.56 28.05 -4.07
C ARG A 380 0.49 28.35 -3.07
N VAL A 381 0.70 27.95 -1.82
CA VAL A 381 -0.25 28.22 -0.75
C VAL A 381 -0.49 29.72 -0.54
N SER A 382 -1.70 30.04 -0.05
CA SER A 382 -2.12 31.39 0.27
C SER A 382 -1.16 32.07 1.25
N ALA A 383 -1.07 33.41 1.19
CA ALA A 383 -0.10 34.19 1.98
C ALA A 383 -0.13 33.84 3.49
N VAL A 384 -1.32 33.56 4.04
CA VAL A 384 -1.52 33.15 5.44
C VAL A 384 -0.87 31.78 5.76
N ARG A 385 -0.90 30.80 4.83
CA ARG A 385 -0.27 29.48 5.01
C ARG A 385 1.25 29.49 4.77
N ARG A 386 1.80 30.48 4.03
CA ARG A 386 3.20 30.48 3.57
C ARG A 386 4.24 30.37 4.68
N ILE A 387 4.00 30.96 5.86
CA ILE A 387 4.94 30.88 7.00
C ILE A 387 4.99 29.45 7.55
N LYS A 388 3.84 28.80 7.79
CA LYS A 388 3.80 27.36 8.15
C LYS A 388 4.46 26.52 7.06
N TRP A 389 4.15 26.77 5.79
CA TRP A 389 4.68 25.99 4.67
C TRP A 389 6.20 26.06 4.58
N LYS A 390 6.77 27.26 4.64
CA LYS A 390 8.22 27.42 4.54
C LYS A 390 8.97 26.85 5.74
N TRP A 391 8.35 26.86 6.92
CA TRP A 391 8.92 26.27 8.12
C TRP A 391 8.87 24.74 8.06
N TYR A 392 7.69 24.14 7.87
CA TYR A 392 7.52 22.67 7.90
C TYR A 392 7.98 21.98 6.62
N TYR A 393 7.59 22.47 5.44
CA TYR A 393 7.79 21.78 4.16
C TYR A 393 8.98 22.31 3.34
N GLY A 394 9.68 23.33 3.83
CA GLY A 394 10.90 23.87 3.20
C GLY A 394 10.67 24.77 1.99
N ASP A 395 9.45 24.87 1.47
CA ASP A 395 9.08 25.68 0.30
C ASP A 395 7.67 26.32 0.44
N TYR A 396 7.01 26.67 -0.66
CA TYR A 396 5.68 27.29 -0.68
C TYR A 396 4.65 26.53 -1.54
N GLU A 397 5.05 25.42 -2.16
CA GLU A 397 4.23 24.70 -3.13
C GLU A 397 3.18 23.86 -2.39
N LEU A 398 1.96 23.82 -2.93
CA LEU A 398 0.86 23.05 -2.35
C LEU A 398 1.04 21.54 -2.61
N PHE A 399 1.55 21.20 -3.79
CA PHE A 399 1.86 19.86 -4.27
C PHE A 399 3.19 19.90 -5.06
N PRO A 400 3.93 18.79 -5.18
CA PRO A 400 5.13 18.72 -6.03
C PRO A 400 4.83 19.17 -7.48
N PRO A 401 5.57 20.14 -8.07
CA PRO A 401 5.32 20.68 -9.41
C PRO A 401 5.06 19.61 -10.47
N ALA A 402 3.87 19.64 -11.08
CA ALA A 402 3.33 18.50 -11.83
C ALA A 402 3.25 18.76 -13.33
N ARG A 403 3.50 17.73 -14.14
CA ARG A 403 3.58 17.82 -15.60
C ARG A 403 2.93 16.63 -16.29
N LEU A 404 2.23 16.90 -17.39
CA LEU A 404 1.67 15.88 -18.27
C LEU A 404 2.10 16.16 -19.71
N ILE A 405 2.80 15.20 -20.32
CA ILE A 405 3.14 15.23 -21.75
C ILE A 405 2.13 14.38 -22.51
N TYR A 406 1.65 14.92 -23.64
CA TYR A 406 0.68 14.27 -24.52
C TYR A 406 0.93 14.66 -25.99
N THR A 407 0.46 13.84 -26.91
CA THR A 407 0.42 14.12 -28.35
C THR A 407 -1.00 14.47 -28.79
N VAL A 408 -1.09 15.33 -29.80
CA VAL A 408 -2.31 15.74 -30.47
C VAL A 408 -2.18 15.39 -31.95
N GLU A 409 -3.08 14.54 -32.44
CA GLU A 409 -3.17 14.03 -33.80
C GLU A 409 -4.51 14.50 -34.41
N ALA A 410 -4.54 14.89 -35.69
CA ALA A 410 -5.72 15.52 -36.30
C ALA A 410 -6.04 14.99 -37.72
N ASP A 411 -7.27 14.49 -37.90
CA ASP A 411 -7.81 14.02 -39.19
C ASP A 411 -8.98 14.91 -39.63
N GLY A 412 -8.67 15.93 -40.44
CA GLY A 412 -9.64 16.94 -40.86
C GLY A 412 -10.07 17.82 -39.68
N ASP A 413 -11.27 17.56 -39.16
CA ASP A 413 -11.84 18.23 -37.98
C ASP A 413 -11.83 17.31 -36.74
N ARG A 414 -11.35 16.06 -36.88
CA ARG A 414 -11.19 15.10 -35.77
C ARG A 414 -9.91 15.37 -34.99
N VAL A 415 -9.94 15.09 -33.69
CA VAL A 415 -8.78 15.19 -32.80
C VAL A 415 -8.65 13.93 -31.96
N LYS A 416 -7.43 13.40 -31.84
CA LYS A 416 -7.06 12.38 -30.85
C LYS A 416 -5.97 12.94 -29.94
N ILE A 417 -6.16 12.81 -28.63
CA ILE A 417 -5.27 13.33 -27.58
C ILE A 417 -4.74 12.15 -26.76
N THR A 418 -3.45 11.84 -26.89
CA THR A 418 -2.83 10.69 -26.23
C THR A 418 -1.81 11.13 -25.20
N ALA A 419 -2.06 10.89 -23.92
CA ALA A 419 -1.11 11.09 -22.83
C ALA A 419 0.03 10.06 -22.90
N THR A 420 1.27 10.48 -22.61
CA THR A 420 2.49 9.65 -22.77
C THR A 420 3.49 9.69 -21.60
N LEU A 421 3.44 10.70 -20.74
CA LEU A 421 4.26 10.79 -19.51
C LEU A 421 3.59 11.71 -18.48
N ALA A 422 3.39 11.24 -17.26
CA ALA A 422 3.06 12.09 -16.12
C ALA A 422 4.23 12.18 -15.14
N MET A 423 4.37 13.35 -14.53
CA MET A 423 5.26 13.65 -13.41
C MET A 423 4.42 14.28 -12.29
N ASN A 424 4.59 13.79 -11.06
CA ASN A 424 3.95 14.32 -9.86
C ASN A 424 2.40 14.36 -9.89
N MET A 425 1.77 13.53 -10.72
CA MET A 425 0.31 13.37 -10.79
C MET A 425 -0.10 11.95 -11.20
N TRP A 426 -1.32 11.55 -10.85
CA TRP A 426 -2.02 10.39 -11.44
C TRP A 426 -2.89 10.87 -12.60
N LEU A 427 -3.07 10.04 -13.63
CA LEU A 427 -4.01 10.29 -14.73
C LEU A 427 -4.82 9.02 -15.01
N THR A 428 -6.15 9.15 -14.94
CA THR A 428 -7.11 8.09 -15.26
C THR A 428 -8.11 8.62 -16.28
N ALA A 429 -8.20 7.99 -17.46
CA ALA A 429 -9.19 8.35 -18.48
C ALA A 429 -10.60 7.90 -18.08
N GLU A 430 -11.63 8.42 -18.75
CA GLU A 430 -13.02 8.00 -18.56
C GLU A 430 -13.23 6.48 -18.74
N SER A 431 -12.40 5.84 -19.57
CA SER A 431 -12.37 4.38 -19.77
C SER A 431 -11.82 3.57 -18.60
N GLY A 432 -11.30 4.22 -17.55
CA GLY A 432 -10.57 3.57 -16.45
C GLY A 432 -9.10 3.24 -16.74
N ALA A 433 -8.63 3.48 -17.98
CA ALA A 433 -7.21 3.31 -18.33
C ALA A 433 -6.32 4.33 -17.61
N ASN A 434 -5.15 3.90 -17.14
CA ASN A 434 -4.20 4.73 -16.39
C ASN A 434 -2.80 4.75 -17.01
N LEU A 435 -2.09 5.86 -16.80
CA LEU A 435 -0.82 6.16 -17.48
C LEU A 435 0.40 5.36 -16.95
N PHE A 436 0.21 4.46 -15.98
CA PHE A 436 1.24 3.52 -15.53
C PHE A 436 1.22 2.20 -16.32
N GLN A 437 0.15 1.93 -17.09
CA GLN A 437 0.01 0.74 -17.94
C GLN A 437 0.46 0.97 -19.39
N GLY A 438 0.61 2.23 -19.81
CA GLY A 438 1.01 2.63 -21.16
C GLY A 438 0.49 4.03 -21.51
N PRO A 439 0.64 4.48 -22.77
CA PRO A 439 -0.01 5.70 -23.27
C PRO A 439 -1.54 5.59 -23.18
N VAL A 440 -2.23 6.70 -22.89
CA VAL A 440 -3.69 6.71 -22.65
C VAL A 440 -4.38 7.75 -23.52
N ASP A 441 -5.41 7.34 -24.25
CA ASP A 441 -6.33 8.25 -24.95
C ASP A 441 -7.21 9.00 -23.94
N ILE A 442 -7.12 10.33 -23.95
CA ILE A 442 -7.90 11.25 -23.08
C ILE A 442 -8.88 12.12 -23.89
N THR A 443 -9.13 11.80 -25.16
CA THR A 443 -10.04 12.54 -26.05
C THR A 443 -11.48 12.59 -25.51
N ARG A 444 -11.92 11.53 -24.81
CA ARG A 444 -13.23 11.47 -24.11
C ARG A 444 -13.19 12.07 -22.70
N GLY A 445 -12.07 12.64 -22.28
CA GLY A 445 -11.88 13.19 -20.95
C GLY A 445 -11.14 12.25 -19.99
N ALA A 446 -10.68 12.84 -18.88
CA ALA A 446 -9.88 12.18 -17.86
C ALA A 446 -9.93 12.95 -16.54
N THR A 447 -9.52 12.30 -15.45
CA THR A 447 -9.21 12.96 -14.18
C THR A 447 -7.71 12.94 -13.94
N ILE A 448 -7.14 14.13 -13.71
CA ILE A 448 -5.82 14.32 -13.12
C ILE A 448 -6.00 14.41 -11.61
N THR A 449 -5.22 13.62 -10.87
CA THR A 449 -5.17 13.69 -9.41
C THR A 449 -3.80 14.16 -8.96
N LEU A 450 -3.79 15.23 -8.16
CA LEU A 450 -2.63 15.79 -7.49
C LEU A 450 -2.66 15.41 -6.00
N ARG A 451 -1.51 15.33 -5.33
CA ARG A 451 -1.41 15.09 -3.89
C ARG A 451 -0.63 16.20 -3.20
N SER A 452 -1.19 16.78 -2.14
CA SER A 452 -0.53 17.87 -1.42
C SER A 452 0.71 17.38 -0.66
N VAL A 453 1.67 18.27 -0.38
CA VAL A 453 2.84 17.94 0.46
C VAL A 453 2.44 17.56 1.89
N GLU A 454 1.31 18.11 2.40
CA GLU A 454 0.73 17.79 3.70
C GLU A 454 0.07 16.39 3.68
N ALA A 455 -0.57 16.01 2.57
CA ALA A 455 -1.15 14.68 2.34
C ALA A 455 -0.09 13.58 2.20
N TRP A 456 1.04 13.88 1.56
CA TRP A 456 2.19 12.98 1.49
C TRP A 456 2.82 12.70 2.86
N ASP A 457 3.14 13.76 3.62
CA ASP A 457 3.66 13.66 4.99
C ASP A 457 2.72 12.86 5.91
N GLN A 458 1.41 13.08 5.78
CA GLN A 458 0.37 12.34 6.52
C GLN A 458 0.31 10.85 6.17
N LEU A 459 0.57 10.44 4.92
CA LEU A 459 0.62 9.03 4.55
C LEU A 459 1.77 8.28 5.22
N MET A 460 2.94 8.93 5.35
CA MET A 460 4.10 8.36 6.06
C MET A 460 3.77 8.18 7.53
N ARG A 461 3.25 9.23 8.19
CA ARG A 461 2.78 9.20 9.59
C ARG A 461 1.75 8.11 9.85
N TYR A 462 0.75 7.99 8.97
CA TYR A 462 -0.33 7.02 9.10
C TYR A 462 0.18 5.58 8.97
N THR A 463 1.15 5.35 8.10
CA THR A 463 1.81 4.04 7.92
C THR A 463 2.63 3.65 9.14
N VAL A 464 3.41 4.57 9.70
CA VAL A 464 4.10 4.36 10.99
C VAL A 464 3.11 4.06 12.11
N TYR A 465 2.03 4.85 12.23
CA TYR A 465 0.99 4.67 13.23
C TYR A 465 0.31 3.30 13.18
N THR A 466 -0.15 2.89 12.00
CA THR A 466 -0.89 1.64 11.80
C THR A 466 0.01 0.42 11.94
N MET A 467 1.22 0.43 11.37
CA MET A 467 2.19 -0.66 11.54
C MET A 467 2.59 -0.86 13.01
N LEU A 468 2.88 0.20 13.75
CA LEU A 468 3.20 0.11 15.18
C LEU A 468 2.00 -0.40 16.00
N SER A 469 0.79 0.07 15.69
CA SER A 469 -0.44 -0.42 16.34
C SER A 469 -0.66 -1.91 16.07
N ALA A 470 -0.46 -2.37 14.83
CA ALA A 470 -0.53 -3.79 14.46
C ALA A 470 0.59 -4.63 15.10
N ALA A 471 1.77 -4.04 15.33
CA ALA A 471 2.85 -4.65 16.11
C ALA A 471 2.54 -4.74 17.63
N GLY A 472 1.43 -4.15 18.09
CA GLY A 472 1.01 -4.18 19.49
C GLY A 472 1.60 -3.07 20.37
N VAL A 473 2.05 -1.97 19.76
CA VAL A 473 2.50 -0.77 20.49
C VAL A 473 1.27 -0.07 21.11
N PRO A 474 1.32 0.40 22.37
CA PRO A 474 0.21 1.13 22.99
C PRO A 474 -0.19 2.37 22.19
N ALA A 475 -1.49 2.58 21.97
CA ALA A 475 -2.03 3.61 21.08
C ALA A 475 -1.39 5.00 21.31
N GLY A 476 -1.38 5.50 22.55
CA GLY A 476 -0.79 6.81 22.87
C GLY A 476 0.71 6.95 22.53
N LYS A 477 1.48 5.84 22.49
CA LYS A 477 2.88 5.84 22.02
C LYS A 477 2.97 5.86 20.50
N ALA A 478 2.11 5.11 19.81
CA ALA A 478 2.01 5.18 18.35
C ALA A 478 1.51 6.55 17.87
N GLU A 479 0.60 7.19 18.60
CA GLU A 479 0.12 8.55 18.33
C GLU A 479 1.18 9.63 18.57
N GLN A 480 1.99 9.51 19.64
CA GLN A 480 3.14 10.39 19.86
C GLN A 480 4.11 10.36 18.67
N LEU A 481 4.40 9.17 18.14
CA LEU A 481 5.25 9.01 16.96
C LEU A 481 4.58 9.53 15.67
N ARG A 482 3.29 9.23 15.44
CA ARG A 482 2.49 9.77 14.33
C ARG A 482 2.51 11.30 14.29
N ASN A 483 2.40 11.93 15.46
CA ASN A 483 2.30 13.37 15.61
C ASN A 483 3.67 14.08 15.65
N LEU A 484 4.78 13.33 15.65
CA LEU A 484 6.16 13.86 15.75
C LEU A 484 6.48 14.76 14.55
N PRO A 485 6.71 16.07 14.71
CA PRO A 485 6.97 16.98 13.61
C PRO A 485 8.13 16.56 12.70
N VAL A 486 7.95 16.80 11.40
CA VAL A 486 8.91 16.54 10.34
C VAL A 486 9.17 17.86 9.62
N TYR A 487 10.43 18.22 9.45
CA TYR A 487 10.88 19.47 8.83
C TYR A 487 11.69 19.19 7.57
N TYR A 488 11.20 19.64 6.42
CA TYR A 488 11.78 19.39 5.11
C TYR A 488 12.64 20.58 4.65
N GLY A 489 13.72 20.33 3.93
CA GLY A 489 14.59 21.36 3.35
C GLY A 489 15.64 21.93 4.31
N THR A 490 15.96 21.20 5.38
CA THR A 490 16.95 21.58 6.41
C THR A 490 18.40 21.42 5.95
N LYS A 491 18.63 20.67 4.85
CA LYS A 491 19.94 20.24 4.35
C LYS A 491 20.68 19.24 5.25
N VAL A 492 19.94 18.52 6.09
CA VAL A 492 20.42 17.36 6.85
C VAL A 492 19.24 16.43 7.11
N ASP A 493 19.43 15.14 6.82
CA ASP A 493 18.54 14.07 7.29
C ASP A 493 19.03 13.65 8.68
N HIS A 494 18.17 13.81 9.70
CA HIS A 494 18.43 13.36 11.08
C HIS A 494 17.16 13.39 11.94
N PHE A 495 17.07 12.46 12.89
CA PHE A 495 16.20 12.57 14.07
C PHE A 495 16.91 13.36 15.18
N ASP A 496 16.42 14.57 15.46
CA ASP A 496 16.97 15.45 16.49
C ASP A 496 16.33 15.15 17.86
N THR A 497 17.17 15.00 18.89
CA THR A 497 16.79 14.84 20.30
C THR A 497 17.42 15.88 21.22
N LEU A 498 18.05 16.91 20.63
CA LEU A 498 18.59 18.07 21.34
C LEU A 498 17.42 19.02 21.63
N TYR A 499 16.91 19.68 20.59
CA TYR A 499 16.02 20.81 20.77
C TYR A 499 14.71 20.40 21.44
N TRP A 500 14.15 19.32 20.91
CA TRP A 500 12.93 18.61 21.27
C TRP A 500 12.73 17.56 20.17
N ASN A 501 12.07 16.45 20.44
CA ASN A 501 12.08 15.33 19.48
C ASN A 501 11.36 15.67 18.15
N HIS A 502 12.13 15.77 17.06
CA HIS A 502 11.62 16.02 15.70
C HIS A 502 12.51 15.35 14.64
N ILE A 503 11.96 15.14 13.44
CA ILE A 503 12.72 14.68 12.27
C ILE A 503 13.01 15.88 11.37
N CYS A 504 14.21 15.94 10.84
CA CYS A 504 14.60 16.84 9.75
C CYS A 504 14.97 16.01 8.50
N LEU A 505 14.68 16.56 7.33
CA LEU A 505 14.92 15.95 6.02
C LEU A 505 15.60 16.96 5.08
N TYR A 506 16.63 16.50 4.37
CA TYR A 506 17.54 17.33 3.60
C TYR A 506 16.82 18.18 2.52
N HIS A 507 15.89 17.55 1.79
CA HIS A 507 15.17 18.17 0.67
C HIS A 507 13.80 18.75 1.08
N PRO A 508 13.37 19.89 0.49
CA PRO A 508 12.00 20.40 0.61
C PRO A 508 10.97 19.38 0.11
N ALA A 509 9.77 19.39 0.69
CA ALA A 509 8.77 18.34 0.46
C ALA A 509 8.32 18.25 -1.02
N SER A 510 8.29 19.37 -1.75
CA SER A 510 7.99 19.37 -3.19
C SER A 510 9.05 18.65 -4.04
N ILE A 511 10.28 18.55 -3.56
CA ILE A 511 11.37 17.79 -4.19
C ILE A 511 11.32 16.33 -3.71
N SER A 512 11.17 16.10 -2.41
CA SER A 512 11.13 14.77 -1.80
C SER A 512 10.04 13.87 -2.40
N TYR A 513 8.84 14.41 -2.65
CA TYR A 513 7.72 13.63 -3.18
C TYR A 513 7.62 13.64 -4.71
N THR A 514 8.76 13.71 -5.43
CA THR A 514 8.81 13.71 -6.89
C THR A 514 8.92 12.30 -7.50
N PHE A 515 8.11 12.02 -8.53
CA PHE A 515 8.06 10.75 -9.27
C PHE A 515 7.63 10.96 -10.74
N SER A 516 7.74 9.91 -11.57
CA SER A 516 7.18 9.90 -12.92
C SER A 516 6.70 8.51 -13.36
N THR A 517 5.80 8.42 -14.36
CA THR A 517 5.32 7.12 -14.87
C THR A 517 6.41 6.28 -15.55
N ARG A 518 7.56 6.88 -15.92
CA ARG A 518 8.74 6.16 -16.44
C ARG A 518 9.77 5.78 -15.36
N ASN A 519 9.74 6.45 -14.22
CA ASN A 519 10.60 6.15 -13.08
C ASN A 519 9.86 6.51 -11.77
N PRO A 520 9.14 5.55 -11.18
CA PRO A 520 8.59 5.66 -9.83
C PRO A 520 9.62 5.31 -8.74
N GLY A 521 10.81 4.80 -9.11
CA GLY A 521 11.80 4.26 -8.18
C GLY A 521 12.48 5.31 -7.29
N ASN A 522 12.74 6.51 -7.80
CA ASN A 522 13.35 7.59 -7.00
C ASN A 522 12.53 7.94 -5.75
N LEU A 523 11.20 7.80 -5.80
CA LEU A 523 10.34 8.05 -4.66
C LEU A 523 10.48 6.96 -3.57
N ALA A 524 10.82 5.73 -3.95
CA ALA A 524 10.98 4.63 -3.01
C ALA A 524 12.16 4.84 -2.05
N GLU A 525 13.31 5.28 -2.58
CA GLU A 525 14.51 5.62 -1.81
C GLU A 525 14.24 6.78 -0.83
N ILE A 526 13.47 7.78 -1.25
CA ILE A 526 13.13 8.92 -0.38
C ILE A 526 12.13 8.52 0.71
N ILE A 527 11.16 7.64 0.41
CA ILE A 527 10.26 7.07 1.41
C ILE A 527 11.02 6.16 2.39
N GLU A 528 12.02 5.38 1.94
CA GLU A 528 12.93 4.64 2.82
C GLU A 528 13.65 5.61 3.78
N GLY A 529 14.19 6.72 3.27
CA GLY A 529 14.82 7.76 4.09
C GLY A 529 13.88 8.36 5.15
N VAL A 530 12.64 8.72 4.79
CA VAL A 530 11.65 9.21 5.76
C VAL A 530 11.38 8.17 6.85
N PHE A 531 11.26 6.89 6.49
CA PHE A 531 11.05 5.84 7.49
C PHE A 531 12.31 5.48 8.29
N HIS A 532 13.52 5.72 7.77
CA HIS A 532 14.79 5.56 8.51
C HIS A 532 14.85 6.51 9.71
N GLU A 533 14.52 7.79 9.51
CA GLU A 533 14.47 8.77 10.61
C GLU A 533 13.36 8.44 11.63
N TYR A 534 12.23 7.88 11.18
CA TYR A 534 11.24 7.30 12.09
C TYR A 534 11.79 6.10 12.87
N GLY A 535 12.76 5.35 12.37
CA GLY A 535 13.44 4.27 13.10
C GLY A 535 14.11 4.75 14.39
N HIS A 536 14.95 5.78 14.29
CA HIS A 536 15.59 6.44 15.44
C HIS A 536 14.56 7.04 16.41
N ALA A 537 13.50 7.67 15.88
CA ALA A 537 12.40 8.16 16.70
C ALA A 537 11.71 7.02 17.47
N VAL A 538 11.42 5.89 16.81
CA VAL A 538 10.76 4.74 17.43
C VAL A 538 11.64 4.13 18.53
N ARG A 539 12.98 4.16 18.39
CA ARG A 539 13.91 3.80 19.49
C ARG A 539 13.72 4.70 20.70
N GLU A 540 13.88 6.01 20.55
CA GLU A 540 13.79 6.98 21.65
C GLU A 540 12.39 7.01 22.32
N TYR A 541 11.32 6.67 21.59
CA TYR A 541 9.96 6.63 22.16
C TYR A 541 9.56 5.28 22.77
N LEU A 542 9.98 4.14 22.20
CA LEU A 542 9.51 2.82 22.64
C LEU A 542 10.52 2.06 23.50
N TRP A 543 11.81 2.27 23.31
CA TRP A 543 12.87 1.54 24.02
C TRP A 543 14.10 2.42 24.33
N LYS A 544 13.80 3.61 24.85
CA LYS A 544 14.75 4.61 25.36
C LYS A 544 15.78 3.99 26.32
N ASP A 545 17.05 4.32 26.14
CA ASP A 545 18.09 4.00 27.12
C ASP A 545 18.01 4.99 28.30
N PRO A 546 18.01 4.53 29.56
CA PRO A 546 17.90 5.43 30.72
C PRO A 546 19.11 6.37 30.88
N SER A 547 20.26 6.06 30.29
CA SER A 547 21.47 6.89 30.34
C SER A 547 21.38 8.05 29.35
N ILE A 548 21.42 9.30 29.84
CA ILE A 548 21.44 10.50 29.00
C ILE A 548 22.77 10.58 28.28
N ALA A 549 23.88 10.36 29.01
CA ALA A 549 25.23 10.33 28.46
C ALA A 549 25.39 9.27 27.36
N PHE A 550 24.79 8.08 27.49
CA PHE A 550 24.84 7.08 26.42
C PHE A 550 24.07 7.53 25.18
N ARG A 551 22.85 8.06 25.34
CA ARG A 551 22.03 8.50 24.20
C ARG A 551 22.69 9.61 23.38
N TRP A 552 23.32 10.59 24.02
CA TRP A 552 23.99 11.69 23.30
C TRP A 552 25.38 11.34 22.75
N PHE A 553 26.18 10.52 23.45
CA PHE A 553 27.57 10.27 23.05
C PHE A 553 27.80 8.93 22.33
N LYS A 554 26.76 8.10 22.12
CA LYS A 554 26.89 6.74 21.53
C LYS A 554 25.79 6.34 20.53
N LEU A 555 24.75 7.15 20.28
CA LEU A 555 23.69 6.90 19.27
C LEU A 555 23.69 8.01 18.20
N GLY A 556 23.01 7.80 17.06
CA GLY A 556 22.84 8.82 16.01
C GLY A 556 24.15 9.46 15.49
N GLY A 557 25.22 8.67 15.36
CA GLY A 557 26.55 9.17 15.02
C GLY A 557 26.84 9.16 13.53
N ALA A 558 27.22 10.31 12.96
CA ALA A 558 27.54 10.44 11.53
C ALA A 558 28.54 9.38 11.02
N HIS A 559 28.14 8.65 9.98
CA HIS A 559 28.88 7.54 9.38
C HIS A 559 28.99 7.71 7.85
N ALA A 560 29.74 6.82 7.20
CA ALA A 560 30.16 7.03 5.81
C ALA A 560 29.24 6.34 4.76
N SER A 561 28.60 5.22 5.10
CA SER A 561 27.65 4.50 4.24
C SER A 561 27.05 3.29 4.95
N LYS A 562 25.91 2.79 4.42
CA LYS A 562 25.30 1.51 4.84
C LYS A 562 26.23 0.28 4.83
N THR A 563 27.41 0.38 4.21
CA THR A 563 28.41 -0.68 4.02
C THR A 563 29.73 -0.47 4.78
N ALA A 564 29.92 0.68 5.44
CA ALA A 564 31.14 1.01 6.16
C ALA A 564 31.09 0.51 7.62
N PRO A 565 32.23 0.11 8.22
CA PRO A 565 32.30 -0.18 9.65
C PRO A 565 32.25 1.12 10.48
N THR A 566 31.42 1.10 11.52
CA THR A 566 31.31 2.13 12.56
C THR A 566 31.27 1.48 13.95
N SER A 567 31.10 2.25 15.02
CA SER A 567 31.02 1.70 16.38
C SER A 567 29.77 0.83 16.58
N LEU A 568 29.91 -0.29 17.31
CA LEU A 568 28.82 -1.26 17.55
C LEU A 568 27.48 -0.65 18.01
N PRO A 569 27.44 0.43 18.84
CA PRO A 569 26.18 1.07 19.21
C PRO A 569 25.51 1.84 18.07
N VAL A 570 26.30 2.56 17.26
CA VAL A 570 25.81 3.30 16.09
C VAL A 570 25.36 2.32 15.00
N ALA A 571 26.17 1.31 14.68
CA ALA A 571 25.81 0.28 13.70
C ALA A 571 24.51 -0.47 14.07
N PHE A 572 24.23 -0.65 15.36
CA PHE A 572 22.97 -1.22 15.83
C PHE A 572 21.80 -0.23 15.80
N ASP A 573 22.05 1.08 15.94
CA ASP A 573 21.05 2.15 15.81
C ASP A 573 20.63 2.31 14.35
N GLU A 574 21.57 2.65 13.48
CA GLU A 574 21.38 2.78 12.03
C GLU A 574 20.82 1.49 11.41
N GLY A 575 21.31 0.33 11.84
CA GLY A 575 20.85 -0.98 11.37
C GLY A 575 19.43 -1.35 11.84
N HIS A 576 19.00 -0.81 12.99
CA HIS A 576 17.61 -0.88 13.42
C HIS A 576 16.72 0.08 12.61
N SER A 577 17.22 1.27 12.28
CA SER A 577 16.51 2.23 11.44
C SER A 577 16.30 1.74 10.00
N HIS A 578 17.32 1.17 9.35
CA HIS A 578 17.17 0.52 8.04
C HIS A 578 16.21 -0.69 8.10
N TYR A 579 16.26 -1.48 9.17
CA TYR A 579 15.32 -2.58 9.39
C TYR A 579 13.87 -2.07 9.56
N PHE A 580 13.67 -0.99 10.33
CA PHE A 580 12.35 -0.36 10.50
C PHE A 580 11.85 0.24 9.19
N ALA A 581 12.71 0.93 8.44
CA ALA A 581 12.40 1.52 7.14
C ALA A 581 11.92 0.48 6.13
N TYR A 582 12.63 -0.65 6.04
CA TYR A 582 12.23 -1.77 5.18
C TYR A 582 10.82 -2.29 5.52
N LEU A 583 10.52 -2.49 6.81
CA LEU A 583 9.22 -2.98 7.24
C LEU A 583 8.10 -1.93 7.04
N ALA A 584 8.34 -0.67 7.39
CA ALA A 584 7.37 0.42 7.22
C ALA A 584 7.03 0.66 5.74
N TYR A 585 8.04 0.63 4.88
CA TYR A 585 7.87 0.67 3.42
C TYR A 585 7.06 -0.53 2.91
N LYS A 586 7.41 -1.74 3.33
CA LYS A 586 6.71 -2.94 2.91
C LYS A 586 5.23 -2.90 3.35
N TYR A 587 4.94 -2.39 4.55
CA TYR A 587 3.57 -2.15 5.03
C TYR A 587 2.82 -1.10 4.19
N LEU A 588 3.50 -0.01 3.76
CA LEU A 588 2.93 0.98 2.83
C LEU A 588 2.48 0.34 1.51
N VAL A 589 3.29 -0.56 0.96
CA VAL A 589 3.04 -1.19 -0.36
C VAL A 589 2.05 -2.35 -0.27
N GLU A 590 2.02 -3.11 0.83
CA GLU A 590 1.12 -4.26 1.01
C GLU A 590 -0.26 -3.88 1.56
N GLU A 591 -0.34 -3.12 2.65
CA GLU A 591 -1.59 -2.83 3.38
C GLU A 591 -2.22 -1.47 2.97
N HIS A 592 -1.39 -0.53 2.50
CA HIS A 592 -1.80 0.82 2.07
C HIS A 592 -1.71 1.05 0.55
N ALA A 593 -1.70 -0.01 -0.26
CA ALA A 593 -1.60 0.03 -1.73
C ALA A 593 -2.56 1.06 -2.39
N GLN A 594 -3.83 1.05 -1.95
CA GLN A 594 -4.93 1.94 -2.35
C GLN A 594 -4.78 3.40 -1.93
N LEU A 595 -3.85 3.71 -1.02
CA LEU A 595 -3.48 5.08 -0.66
C LEU A 595 -2.28 5.54 -1.47
N ILE A 596 -1.22 4.74 -1.55
CA ILE A 596 -0.01 5.12 -2.27
C ILE A 596 -0.26 5.27 -3.78
N ASN A 597 -1.08 4.40 -4.37
CA ASN A 597 -1.52 4.43 -5.78
C ASN A 597 -0.38 4.49 -6.82
N LEU A 598 0.77 3.89 -6.49
CA LEU A 598 1.96 3.79 -7.34
C LEU A 598 2.48 2.34 -7.41
N PRO A 599 2.95 1.89 -8.59
CA PRO A 599 3.77 0.69 -8.70
C PRO A 599 5.20 1.00 -8.24
N LEU A 600 5.40 1.16 -6.93
CA LEU A 600 6.73 1.36 -6.36
C LEU A 600 7.54 0.05 -6.40
N PRO A 601 8.86 0.08 -6.65
CA PRO A 601 9.71 -1.11 -6.63
C PRO A 601 9.92 -1.65 -5.20
N PRO A 602 10.35 -2.91 -5.03
CA PRO A 602 10.82 -3.41 -3.74
C PRO A 602 12.12 -2.70 -3.32
N LEU A 603 12.28 -2.42 -2.03
CA LEU A 603 13.54 -1.91 -1.47
C LEU A 603 14.65 -2.97 -1.46
N GLU A 604 15.87 -2.51 -1.19
CA GLU A 604 17.00 -3.38 -0.93
C GLU A 604 16.72 -4.34 0.24
N SER A 605 16.78 -5.64 -0.03
CA SER A 605 16.52 -6.72 0.94
C SER A 605 17.74 -7.08 1.81
N TYR A 606 18.78 -6.24 1.80
CA TYR A 606 20.03 -6.37 2.54
C TYR A 606 20.77 -7.73 2.40
N ASN A 607 20.38 -8.58 1.44
CA ASN A 607 20.92 -9.93 1.25
C ASN A 607 22.12 -10.02 0.28
N GLN A 608 22.51 -8.89 -0.32
CA GLN A 608 23.52 -8.81 -1.39
C GLN A 608 24.95 -9.12 -0.89
N PRO A 609 25.90 -9.43 -1.80
CA PRO A 609 27.31 -9.69 -1.43
C PRO A 609 27.99 -8.59 -0.60
N LYS A 610 27.62 -7.31 -0.80
CA LYS A 610 28.14 -6.19 0.03
C LYS A 610 27.81 -6.33 1.52
N TYR A 611 26.67 -6.94 1.87
CA TYR A 611 26.21 -7.13 3.25
C TYR A 611 26.47 -8.53 3.81
N THR A 612 27.02 -9.47 3.02
CA THR A 612 27.19 -10.87 3.44
C THR A 612 28.64 -11.34 3.37
N GLY A 613 28.92 -12.52 3.94
CA GLY A 613 30.27 -13.11 3.95
C GLY A 613 31.28 -12.35 4.83
N LYS A 614 32.54 -12.82 4.82
CA LYS A 614 33.59 -12.32 5.72
C LYS A 614 34.17 -10.98 5.25
N MET A 615 34.24 -10.00 6.16
CA MET A 615 34.94 -8.74 5.94
C MET A 615 36.42 -8.82 6.37
N LYS A 616 37.23 -7.89 5.84
CA LYS A 616 38.63 -7.72 6.26
C LYS A 616 38.65 -6.92 7.57
N ASN A 617 39.22 -7.52 8.63
CA ASN A 617 39.44 -6.94 9.96
C ASN A 617 38.18 -6.51 10.76
N HIS A 618 36.96 -6.75 10.24
CA HIS A 618 35.71 -6.25 10.83
C HIS A 618 34.63 -7.34 10.94
N PHE A 619 33.65 -7.12 11.83
CA PHE A 619 32.48 -7.98 12.05
C PHE A 619 31.19 -7.35 11.50
N GLY A 620 30.16 -8.18 11.29
CA GLY A 620 28.86 -7.75 10.79
C GLY A 620 28.15 -6.74 11.71
N ASP A 621 28.32 -6.86 13.03
CA ASP A 621 27.76 -5.94 14.03
C ASP A 621 28.29 -4.50 13.93
N GLU A 622 29.39 -4.29 13.20
CA GLU A 622 29.99 -2.97 12.97
C GLU A 622 29.38 -2.26 11.74
N VAL A 623 28.52 -2.92 10.97
CA VAL A 623 27.99 -2.41 9.69
C VAL A 623 26.46 -2.47 9.66
N GLU A 624 25.81 -1.32 9.64
CA GLU A 624 24.35 -1.16 9.73
C GLU A 624 23.54 -1.98 8.72
N GLY A 625 23.94 -2.05 7.44
CA GLY A 625 23.22 -2.83 6.43
C GLY A 625 23.32 -4.35 6.68
N ARG A 626 24.33 -4.80 7.43
CA ARG A 626 24.47 -6.20 7.86
C ARG A 626 23.62 -6.48 9.09
N VAL A 627 23.52 -5.52 10.01
CA VAL A 627 22.59 -5.56 11.13
C VAL A 627 21.14 -5.62 10.63
N ALA A 628 20.76 -4.78 9.67
CA ALA A 628 19.44 -4.78 9.06
C ALA A 628 19.10 -6.12 8.38
N GLY A 629 20.00 -6.63 7.54
CA GLY A 629 19.84 -7.92 6.88
C GLY A 629 19.75 -9.10 7.86
N PHE A 630 20.52 -9.06 8.96
CA PHE A 630 20.44 -10.05 10.03
C PHE A 630 19.07 -10.04 10.73
N LEU A 631 18.54 -8.85 11.08
CA LEU A 631 17.25 -8.72 11.73
C LEU A 631 16.10 -9.22 10.84
N LEU A 632 16.13 -8.91 9.54
CA LEU A 632 15.17 -9.43 8.54
C LEU A 632 15.21 -10.97 8.46
N GLU A 633 16.40 -11.57 8.37
CA GLU A 633 16.58 -13.03 8.28
C GLU A 633 16.01 -13.75 9.51
N VAL A 634 16.36 -13.27 10.71
CA VAL A 634 15.95 -13.88 11.98
C VAL A 634 14.45 -13.71 12.22
N LEU A 635 13.93 -12.48 12.11
CA LEU A 635 12.56 -12.19 12.52
C LEU A 635 11.52 -12.51 11.43
N GLY A 636 11.95 -12.52 10.17
CA GLY A 636 11.10 -12.62 8.98
C GLY A 636 10.71 -11.25 8.43
N ASP A 637 9.88 -11.25 7.39
CA ASP A 637 9.59 -10.08 6.56
C ASP A 637 8.13 -9.59 6.65
N ASN A 638 7.27 -10.18 7.49
CA ASN A 638 5.95 -9.62 7.76
C ASN A 638 6.08 -8.38 8.69
N PRO A 639 5.74 -7.16 8.25
CA PRO A 639 6.13 -5.94 8.95
C PRO A 639 5.74 -5.88 10.44
N ALA A 640 4.44 -5.98 10.71
CA ALA A 640 3.92 -5.85 12.08
C ALA A 640 4.38 -7.00 12.99
N GLN A 641 4.39 -8.25 12.50
CA GLN A 641 4.82 -9.39 13.31
C GLN A 641 6.33 -9.39 13.59
N SER A 642 7.16 -9.04 12.61
CA SER A 642 8.61 -8.97 12.80
C SER A 642 8.99 -7.84 13.76
N TYR A 643 8.35 -6.67 13.66
CA TYR A 643 8.60 -5.59 14.61
C TYR A 643 8.10 -5.93 16.03
N ARG A 644 6.96 -6.63 16.15
CA ARG A 644 6.48 -7.16 17.44
C ARG A 644 7.50 -8.13 18.07
N LYS A 645 8.09 -9.04 17.28
CA LYS A 645 9.14 -9.95 17.77
C LYS A 645 10.40 -9.20 18.21
N PHE A 646 10.80 -8.15 17.49
CA PHE A 646 11.92 -7.28 17.85
C PHE A 646 11.70 -6.63 19.23
N LEU A 647 10.57 -5.95 19.41
CA LEU A 647 10.21 -5.30 20.68
C LEU A 647 10.10 -6.28 21.85
N GLN A 648 9.62 -7.51 21.60
CA GLN A 648 9.61 -8.57 22.61
C GLN A 648 11.02 -8.94 23.12
N VAL A 649 12.04 -9.01 22.24
CA VAL A 649 13.44 -9.25 22.64
C VAL A 649 14.02 -8.04 23.38
N VAL A 650 13.75 -6.83 22.87
CA VAL A 650 14.20 -5.59 23.53
C VAL A 650 13.65 -5.48 24.94
N ASN A 651 12.36 -5.79 25.15
CA ASN A 651 11.77 -5.81 26.49
C ASN A 651 12.32 -6.93 27.37
N SER A 652 12.68 -8.09 26.79
CA SER A 652 13.13 -9.25 27.56
C SER A 652 14.52 -9.07 28.17
N ILE A 653 15.41 -8.26 27.55
CA ILE A 653 16.78 -8.04 28.05
C ILE A 653 16.84 -7.44 29.47
N SER A 654 15.76 -6.78 29.91
CA SER A 654 15.59 -6.24 31.27
C SER A 654 15.86 -7.28 32.37
N HIS A 655 15.61 -8.56 32.11
CA HIS A 655 15.88 -9.68 33.03
C HIS A 655 17.38 -9.85 33.31
N TYR A 656 18.24 -9.51 32.34
CA TYR A 656 19.70 -9.58 32.48
C TYR A 656 20.28 -8.27 33.04
N THR A 657 19.75 -7.13 32.61
CA THR A 657 20.30 -5.80 32.94
C THR A 657 19.78 -5.23 34.27
N GLY A 658 18.55 -5.55 34.68
CA GLY A 658 17.91 -5.03 35.90
C GLY A 658 17.57 -6.10 36.94
N PHE A 659 18.50 -7.02 37.25
CA PHE A 659 18.30 -8.11 38.22
C PHE A 659 18.30 -7.62 39.70
N ASP A 660 17.27 -6.86 40.07
CA ASP A 660 17.28 -6.00 41.26
C ASP A 660 17.13 -6.74 42.61
N THR A 661 16.69 -8.00 42.62
CA THR A 661 16.37 -8.75 43.86
C THR A 661 17.54 -8.84 44.85
N TYR A 662 18.77 -8.91 44.33
CA TYR A 662 19.99 -8.99 45.13
C TYR A 662 21.18 -8.19 44.54
N VAL A 663 21.02 -7.59 43.36
CA VAL A 663 22.08 -6.92 42.58
C VAL A 663 21.58 -5.58 42.04
N LYS A 664 21.47 -4.56 42.91
CA LYS A 664 21.04 -3.21 42.52
C LYS A 664 22.07 -2.60 41.56
N SER A 665 21.82 -2.68 40.25
CA SER A 665 22.84 -2.41 39.23
C SER A 665 22.30 -1.62 38.04
N GLY A 666 22.36 -0.28 38.13
CA GLY A 666 22.11 0.65 37.01
C GLY A 666 20.69 0.72 36.45
N GLY A 667 19.77 -0.11 36.95
CA GLY A 667 18.42 -0.26 36.41
C GLY A 667 18.36 -1.13 35.14
N PRO A 668 17.17 -1.60 34.75
CA PRO A 668 16.97 -2.28 33.48
C PRO A 668 17.20 -1.30 32.31
N ARG A 669 17.97 -1.72 31.31
CA ARG A 669 18.25 -0.96 30.08
C ARG A 669 18.00 -1.80 28.82
N PRO A 670 17.69 -1.18 27.66
CA PRO A 670 17.64 -1.83 26.35
C PRO A 670 18.99 -2.46 25.90
N PRO A 671 18.99 -3.24 24.79
CA PRO A 671 20.23 -3.65 24.14
C PRO A 671 20.95 -2.44 23.55
N ARG A 672 22.28 -2.41 23.71
CA ARG A 672 23.14 -1.35 23.18
C ARG A 672 23.89 -1.75 21.91
N THR A 673 23.92 -3.03 21.55
CA THR A 673 24.56 -3.57 20.33
C THR A 673 23.76 -4.74 19.77
N LEU A 674 24.01 -5.12 18.50
CA LEU A 674 23.40 -6.30 17.90
C LEU A 674 23.74 -7.58 18.67
N ASN A 675 24.97 -7.73 19.15
CA ASN A 675 25.37 -8.87 19.97
C ASN A 675 24.52 -9.00 21.25
N GLU A 676 24.28 -7.90 21.98
CA GLU A 676 23.41 -7.93 23.18
C GLU A 676 21.97 -8.33 22.85
N TRP A 677 21.41 -7.79 21.75
CA TRP A 677 20.08 -8.19 21.26
C TRP A 677 20.05 -9.68 20.88
N THR A 678 21.10 -10.17 20.20
CA THR A 678 21.19 -11.55 19.71
C THR A 678 21.35 -12.56 20.83
N ILE A 679 22.14 -12.24 21.86
CA ILE A 679 22.28 -13.05 23.08
C ILE A 679 20.93 -13.16 23.80
N ALA A 680 20.19 -12.06 23.95
CA ALA A 680 18.86 -12.06 24.54
C ALA A 680 17.85 -12.86 23.69
N ALA A 681 17.86 -12.67 22.36
CA ALA A 681 17.01 -13.41 21.44
C ALA A 681 17.27 -14.92 21.50
N PHE A 682 18.52 -15.36 21.32
CA PHE A 682 18.88 -16.78 21.34
C PHE A 682 18.53 -17.45 22.67
N THR A 683 18.77 -16.76 23.79
CA THR A 683 18.50 -17.33 25.11
C THR A 683 17.00 -17.39 25.41
N MET A 684 16.24 -16.31 25.15
CA MET A 684 14.84 -16.18 25.58
C MET A 684 13.79 -16.57 24.53
N ARG A 685 14.18 -16.78 23.26
CA ARG A 685 13.28 -17.09 22.14
C ARG A 685 13.64 -18.42 21.48
N PRO A 686 13.14 -19.56 21.99
CA PRO A 686 13.40 -20.88 21.41
C PRO A 686 13.11 -20.96 19.91
N GLU A 687 12.11 -20.23 19.42
CA GLU A 687 11.69 -20.19 18.01
C GLU A 687 12.66 -19.45 17.08
N LEU A 688 13.65 -18.73 17.63
CA LEU A 688 14.69 -18.05 16.85
C LEU A 688 16.05 -18.79 16.86
N ARG A 689 16.19 -19.83 17.71
CA ARG A 689 17.49 -20.50 17.97
C ARG A 689 18.10 -21.18 16.76
N ASP A 690 17.31 -21.66 15.81
CA ASP A 690 17.83 -22.28 14.57
C ASP A 690 18.20 -21.24 13.50
N LYS A 691 17.52 -20.09 13.50
CA LYS A 691 17.76 -19.00 12.55
C LYS A 691 18.98 -18.16 12.87
N ILE A 692 19.16 -17.82 14.15
CA ILE A 692 20.24 -16.94 14.62
C ILE A 692 21.63 -17.45 14.18
N PRO A 693 22.00 -18.73 14.35
CA PRO A 693 23.27 -19.28 13.84
C PRO A 693 23.49 -19.07 12.34
N ALA A 694 22.47 -19.35 11.52
CA ALA A 694 22.54 -19.22 10.07
C ALA A 694 22.69 -17.76 9.64
N ALA A 695 21.91 -16.85 10.25
CA ALA A 695 22.02 -15.42 10.03
C ALA A 695 23.39 -14.88 10.49
N SER A 696 23.87 -15.27 11.67
CA SER A 696 25.16 -14.80 12.18
C SER A 696 26.32 -15.22 11.29
N ALA A 697 26.30 -16.45 10.77
CA ALA A 697 27.29 -16.92 9.79
C ALA A 697 27.19 -16.18 8.45
N LYS A 698 25.96 -15.95 7.94
CA LYS A 698 25.69 -15.25 6.66
C LYS A 698 26.17 -13.79 6.68
N TYR A 699 25.87 -13.06 7.75
CA TYR A 699 26.19 -11.63 7.92
C TYR A 699 27.56 -11.39 8.60
N TYR A 700 28.20 -12.46 9.08
CA TYR A 700 29.49 -12.46 9.79
C TYR A 700 29.46 -11.69 11.13
N THR A 701 28.34 -11.76 11.87
CA THR A 701 28.16 -11.10 13.17
C THR A 701 28.90 -11.84 14.28
N ILE A 702 29.46 -11.16 15.27
CA ILE A 702 30.37 -11.70 16.29
C ILE A 702 29.81 -12.94 17.02
N PHE A 703 28.49 -13.02 17.16
CA PHE A 703 27.79 -14.17 17.76
C PHE A 703 28.07 -15.52 17.04
N HIS A 704 28.47 -15.51 15.76
CA HIS A 704 28.85 -16.76 15.06
C HIS A 704 30.06 -17.46 15.67
N LEU A 705 30.90 -16.74 16.42
CA LEU A 705 32.10 -17.28 17.06
C LEU A 705 31.82 -18.07 18.34
N TYR A 706 30.66 -17.91 18.97
CA TYR A 706 30.36 -18.56 20.25
C TYR A 706 29.70 -19.94 20.11
N LEU A 707 29.42 -20.38 18.88
CA LEU A 707 28.56 -21.52 18.58
C LEU A 707 29.37 -22.79 18.28
N GLU A 708 29.85 -23.44 19.34
CA GLU A 708 30.59 -24.70 19.24
C GLU A 708 29.67 -25.93 19.17
N ASN A 709 30.10 -26.94 18.40
CA ASN A 709 29.42 -28.25 18.34
C ASN A 709 29.92 -29.17 19.47
N VAL A 710 29.24 -29.07 20.62
CA VAL A 710 29.62 -29.77 21.87
C VAL A 710 28.59 -30.83 22.24
N GLU A 711 29.04 -31.94 22.84
CA GLU A 711 28.12 -32.96 23.34
C GLU A 711 27.24 -32.41 24.49
N LYS A 712 25.93 -32.42 24.28
CA LYS A 712 24.95 -31.84 25.20
C LYS A 712 24.81 -32.66 26.47
N GLY A 713 24.97 -32.03 27.62
CA GLY A 713 24.83 -32.64 28.94
C GLY A 713 23.90 -31.85 29.86
N GLY A 714 24.03 -32.08 31.17
CA GLY A 714 23.41 -31.23 32.19
C GLY A 714 23.91 -29.78 32.10
N PHE A 715 25.20 -29.55 31.83
CA PHE A 715 25.74 -28.20 31.59
C PHE A 715 26.44 -28.06 30.23
N SER A 716 27.18 -29.08 29.77
CA SER A 716 27.93 -28.95 28.51
C SER A 716 27.02 -28.73 27.30
N GLY A 717 27.44 -27.86 26.38
CA GLY A 717 26.65 -27.49 25.20
C GLY A 717 25.41 -26.63 25.50
N LYS A 718 25.27 -26.09 26.72
CA LYS A 718 24.35 -24.99 27.03
C LYS A 718 25.05 -23.64 26.85
N GLY A 719 24.27 -22.62 26.54
CA GLY A 719 24.73 -21.22 26.62
C GLY A 719 24.70 -20.71 28.06
N ALA A 720 25.76 -20.00 28.45
CA ALA A 720 25.82 -19.17 29.64
C ALA A 720 25.88 -17.69 29.23
N VAL A 721 24.89 -16.90 29.62
CA VAL A 721 24.97 -15.44 29.52
C VAL A 721 25.63 -14.93 30.81
N ILE A 722 26.74 -14.21 30.70
CA ILE A 722 27.44 -13.64 31.85
C ILE A 722 27.33 -12.12 31.84
N ARG A 723 26.94 -11.56 32.98
CA ARG A 723 26.99 -10.12 33.26
C ARG A 723 27.81 -9.89 34.53
N HIS A 724 29.03 -9.40 34.36
CA HIS A 724 29.86 -8.94 35.48
C HIS A 724 29.43 -7.53 35.91
N VAL A 725 29.49 -7.22 37.20
CA VAL A 725 29.01 -5.92 37.73
C VAL A 725 30.00 -5.18 38.64
N SER A 726 31.09 -5.83 39.07
CA SER A 726 32.24 -5.18 39.73
C SER A 726 33.44 -6.10 39.89
N GLY A 727 34.63 -5.49 39.99
CA GLY A 727 35.90 -6.20 40.14
C GLY A 727 36.45 -6.65 38.79
N GLY A 728 37.05 -7.84 38.74
CA GLY A 728 37.39 -8.52 37.50
C GLY A 728 36.98 -9.98 37.54
N ALA A 729 36.56 -10.53 36.40
CA ALA A 729 36.30 -11.95 36.23
C ALA A 729 36.91 -12.48 34.93
N LYS A 730 37.18 -13.79 34.90
CA LYS A 730 37.74 -14.51 33.76
C LYS A 730 37.00 -15.81 33.54
N TRP A 731 36.59 -16.04 32.29
CA TRP A 731 36.11 -17.33 31.81
C TRP A 731 37.29 -18.10 31.21
N TRP A 732 37.55 -19.30 31.72
CA TRP A 732 38.49 -20.24 31.11
C TRP A 732 37.77 -21.05 30.04
N ASP A 733 38.29 -20.95 28.82
CA ASP A 733 37.84 -21.71 27.68
C ASP A 733 38.80 -22.89 27.42
N PRO A 734 38.38 -24.15 27.63
CA PRO A 734 39.23 -25.31 27.42
C PRO A 734 39.40 -25.73 25.95
N ALA A 735 38.59 -25.23 25.00
CA ALA A 735 38.79 -25.52 23.57
C ALA A 735 40.00 -24.75 23.02
N ILE A 736 40.18 -23.50 23.45
CA ILE A 736 41.33 -22.66 23.08
C ILE A 736 42.41 -22.55 24.17
N ASN A 737 42.22 -23.21 25.33
CA ASN A 737 43.15 -23.21 26.47
C ASN A 737 43.54 -21.78 26.89
N TYR A 738 42.54 -20.89 27.06
CA TYR A 738 42.75 -19.46 27.29
C TYR A 738 41.77 -18.84 28.30
N ASN A 739 42.21 -17.76 28.96
CA ASN A 739 41.39 -16.99 29.91
C ASN A 739 40.79 -15.75 29.22
N CYS A 740 39.52 -15.80 28.85
CA CYS A 740 38.76 -14.66 28.35
C CYS A 740 38.38 -13.70 29.51
N SER A 741 38.74 -12.42 29.39
CA SER A 741 38.35 -11.40 30.36
C SER A 741 36.87 -11.01 30.23
N ILE A 742 36.21 -10.87 31.37
CA ILE A 742 34.78 -10.55 31.46
C ILE A 742 34.62 -9.07 31.86
N PHE A 743 34.01 -8.27 30.99
CA PHE A 743 33.87 -6.83 31.19
C PHE A 743 32.59 -6.46 31.96
N ASN A 744 32.65 -5.37 32.73
CA ASN A 744 31.62 -4.93 33.69
C ASN A 744 30.41 -4.20 33.08
N THR A 745 30.35 -4.05 31.75
CA THR A 745 29.40 -3.14 31.06
C THR A 745 28.54 -3.80 29.97
N VAL A 746 28.88 -5.02 29.53
CA VAL A 746 28.31 -5.70 28.35
C VAL A 746 27.82 -7.10 28.71
N LEU A 747 26.72 -7.56 28.11
CA LEU A 747 26.34 -8.99 28.18
C LEU A 747 27.29 -9.84 27.33
N GLN A 748 27.97 -10.80 27.94
CA GLN A 748 28.77 -11.80 27.23
C GLN A 748 28.02 -13.13 27.16
N TYR A 749 28.31 -13.93 26.13
CA TYR A 749 27.78 -15.29 25.98
C TYR A 749 28.94 -16.26 25.77
N TYR A 750 28.87 -17.41 26.44
CA TYR A 750 29.81 -18.53 26.28
C TYR A 750 29.04 -19.83 26.11
N THR A 751 29.51 -20.72 25.24
CA THR A 751 29.09 -22.12 25.29
C THR A 751 29.83 -22.80 26.45
N ILE A 752 29.10 -23.49 27.33
CA ILE A 752 29.72 -24.20 28.45
C ILE A 752 30.38 -25.48 27.93
N LEU A 753 31.68 -25.62 28.16
CA LEU A 753 32.45 -26.81 27.84
C LEU A 753 32.73 -27.63 29.10
N PRO A 754 32.90 -28.96 29.02
CA PRO A 754 33.49 -29.74 30.10
C PRO A 754 34.90 -29.20 30.38
N GLY A 755 35.17 -28.78 31.62
CA GLY A 755 36.41 -28.12 32.03
C GLY A 755 36.41 -26.59 31.89
N SER A 756 35.32 -25.94 31.48
CA SER A 756 35.20 -24.47 31.58
C SER A 756 35.26 -24.01 33.03
N GLU A 757 35.88 -22.87 33.30
CA GLU A 757 35.94 -22.30 34.66
C GLU A 757 35.53 -20.83 34.67
N LEU A 758 34.90 -20.38 35.74
CA LEU A 758 34.80 -18.97 36.07
C LEU A 758 35.68 -18.69 37.30
N THR A 759 36.53 -17.66 37.22
CA THR A 759 37.18 -17.06 38.40
C THR A 759 36.79 -15.59 38.51
N SER A 760 36.53 -15.10 39.73
CA SER A 760 36.16 -13.70 39.97
C SER A 760 36.86 -13.11 41.21
N THR A 761 37.25 -11.84 41.13
CA THR A 761 37.65 -11.00 42.28
C THR A 761 36.52 -10.08 42.76
N GLY A 762 35.39 -10.04 42.05
CA GLY A 762 34.21 -9.24 42.41
C GLY A 762 32.88 -9.93 42.11
N TYR A 763 31.83 -9.17 41.80
CA TYR A 763 30.46 -9.65 41.72
C TYR A 763 29.94 -9.78 40.29
N GLY A 764 29.05 -10.74 40.04
CA GLY A 764 28.38 -10.88 38.74
C GLY A 764 27.42 -12.07 38.65
N LEU A 765 26.71 -12.15 37.53
CA LEU A 765 25.60 -13.07 37.28
C LEU A 765 25.92 -13.99 36.10
N ILE A 766 25.54 -15.27 36.22
CA ILE A 766 25.54 -16.26 35.13
C ILE A 766 24.10 -16.74 34.96
N PHE A 767 23.54 -16.60 33.76
CA PHE A 767 22.21 -17.08 33.41
C PHE A 767 22.34 -18.32 32.52
N ILE A 768 21.72 -19.44 32.91
CA ILE A 768 21.79 -20.74 32.21
C ILE A 768 20.37 -21.34 32.17
N ASP A 769 19.72 -21.30 31.01
CA ASP A 769 18.28 -21.57 30.84
C ASP A 769 17.40 -20.84 31.88
N ASP A 770 16.96 -21.53 32.94
CA ASP A 770 16.05 -21.03 33.98
C ASP A 770 16.75 -20.67 35.32
N ILE A 771 18.08 -20.77 35.36
CA ILE A 771 18.93 -20.59 36.54
C ILE A 771 19.68 -19.27 36.46
N VAL A 772 19.79 -18.60 37.61
CA VAL A 772 20.73 -17.50 37.82
C VAL A 772 21.71 -17.90 38.92
N ILE A 773 23.01 -17.99 38.58
CA ILE A 773 24.10 -18.14 39.55
C ILE A 773 24.72 -16.77 39.76
N TYR A 774 24.47 -16.18 40.92
CA TYR A 774 25.10 -14.95 41.36
C TYR A 774 26.39 -15.28 42.12
N TYR A 775 27.55 -14.78 41.68
CA TYR A 775 28.86 -15.05 42.27
C TYR A 775 29.46 -13.81 42.93
N GLY A 776 30.22 -14.03 44.01
CA GLY A 776 30.92 -12.98 44.75
C GLY A 776 32.45 -13.05 44.65
N PRO A 777 33.15 -12.11 45.31
CA PRO A 777 34.61 -12.05 45.35
C PRO A 777 35.27 -13.38 45.73
N GLY A 778 36.37 -13.73 45.05
CA GLY A 778 37.16 -14.94 45.30
C GLY A 778 36.58 -16.24 44.73
N SER A 779 35.35 -16.20 44.19
CA SER A 779 34.65 -17.38 43.67
C SER A 779 35.42 -18.06 42.53
N LYS A 780 35.48 -19.39 42.60
CA LYS A 780 35.85 -20.25 41.47
C LYS A 780 34.78 -21.30 41.24
N LEU A 781 34.14 -21.25 40.07
CA LEU A 781 33.25 -22.29 39.56
C LEU A 781 33.97 -23.07 38.47
N HIS A 782 33.74 -24.38 38.43
CA HIS A 782 34.25 -25.30 37.41
C HIS A 782 33.07 -26.08 36.82
N PHE A 783 32.93 -26.10 35.50
CA PHE A 783 31.78 -26.64 34.79
C PHE A 783 32.14 -27.99 34.17
N GLU A 784 31.31 -28.98 34.44
CA GLU A 784 31.47 -30.35 34.00
C GLU A 784 30.22 -30.83 33.28
N LYS A 785 30.33 -31.93 32.50
CA LYS A 785 29.26 -32.39 31.59
C LYS A 785 27.85 -32.37 32.22
N ASN A 786 27.73 -32.78 33.49
CA ASN A 786 26.45 -32.91 34.19
C ASN A 786 26.35 -32.17 35.55
N TYR A 787 27.35 -31.35 35.92
CA TYR A 787 27.32 -30.58 37.16
C TYR A 787 28.20 -29.32 37.05
N VAL A 788 27.96 -28.33 37.90
CA VAL A 788 28.93 -27.28 38.20
C VAL A 788 29.51 -27.54 39.60
N GLU A 789 30.75 -27.14 39.85
CA GLU A 789 31.44 -27.31 41.12
C GLU A 789 31.97 -25.97 41.63
N LEU A 790 31.56 -25.58 42.83
CA LEU A 790 32.14 -24.45 43.55
C LEU A 790 33.41 -24.93 44.26
N ILE A 791 34.55 -24.67 43.63
CA ILE A 791 35.87 -25.03 44.16
C ILE A 791 36.19 -24.17 45.40
N ARG A 792 35.85 -22.87 45.36
CA ARG A 792 35.96 -21.94 46.50
C ARG A 792 35.10 -20.69 46.32
N GLY A 793 34.91 -19.95 47.42
CA GLY A 793 34.22 -18.66 47.45
C GLY A 793 32.73 -18.81 47.78
N LYS A 794 31.93 -17.78 47.49
CA LYS A 794 30.51 -17.72 47.85
C LYS A 794 29.65 -17.37 46.63
N VAL A 795 28.66 -18.21 46.35
CA VAL A 795 27.67 -18.02 45.29
C VAL A 795 26.26 -18.16 45.85
N MET A 796 25.29 -17.63 45.12
CA MET A 796 23.87 -17.78 45.40
C MET A 796 23.17 -18.21 44.13
N ILE A 797 22.38 -19.28 44.22
CA ILE A 797 21.58 -19.81 43.12
C ILE A 797 20.14 -19.37 43.32
N TRP A 798 19.58 -18.78 42.28
CA TRP A 798 18.16 -18.46 42.18
C TRP A 798 17.54 -19.20 40.99
N TRP A 799 16.26 -19.55 41.11
CA TRP A 799 15.60 -20.46 40.16
C TRP A 799 14.17 -20.03 39.83
N HIS A 800 13.86 -19.94 38.54
CA HIS A 800 12.50 -19.68 38.05
C HIS A 800 11.58 -20.92 38.12
N SER A 801 12.10 -22.14 37.95
CA SER A 801 11.29 -23.36 37.81
C SER A 801 11.88 -24.59 38.53
N ALA A 802 11.10 -25.67 38.62
CA ALA A 802 11.50 -26.90 39.29
C ALA A 802 12.25 -27.85 38.34
N ASN A 803 13.57 -27.70 38.27
CA ASN A 803 14.43 -28.37 37.31
C ASN A 803 15.20 -29.57 37.92
N LYS A 804 15.36 -30.64 37.13
CA LYS A 804 15.95 -31.94 37.55
C LYS A 804 17.37 -32.20 37.04
N TRP A 805 17.89 -31.38 36.12
CA TRP A 805 19.20 -31.61 35.49
C TRP A 805 20.34 -30.94 36.27
N PHE A 806 20.05 -29.81 36.93
CA PHE A 806 21.05 -29.03 37.65
C PHE A 806 21.57 -29.73 38.90
N GLN A 807 22.89 -29.70 39.06
CA GLN A 807 23.61 -30.22 40.20
C GLN A 807 24.78 -29.27 40.50
N LEU A 808 24.83 -28.72 41.71
CA LEU A 808 26.02 -27.99 42.21
C LEU A 808 26.75 -28.88 43.21
N LYS A 809 28.04 -29.13 42.97
CA LYS A 809 28.96 -29.66 43.97
C LYS A 809 29.62 -28.55 44.78
N ALA A 810 29.87 -28.81 46.05
CA ALA A 810 30.73 -27.99 46.89
C ALA A 810 31.45 -28.93 47.87
N GLY A 811 32.77 -29.07 47.73
CA GLY A 811 33.53 -30.10 48.44
C GLY A 811 32.93 -31.49 48.26
N LYS A 812 32.65 -32.19 49.37
CA LYS A 812 32.00 -33.53 49.34
C LYS A 812 30.47 -33.50 49.33
N CYS A 813 29.84 -32.32 49.20
CA CYS A 813 28.38 -32.18 49.14
C CYS A 813 27.92 -31.99 47.69
N THR A 814 26.71 -32.47 47.36
CA THR A 814 26.06 -32.19 46.07
C THR A 814 24.61 -31.78 46.27
N ILE A 815 24.28 -30.57 45.83
CA ILE A 815 22.93 -30.01 45.82
C ILE A 815 22.20 -30.49 44.57
N LYS A 816 21.00 -31.03 44.75
CA LYS A 816 20.08 -31.51 43.70
C LYS A 816 18.65 -31.11 44.07
N ASN A 817 17.72 -31.10 43.11
CA ASN A 817 16.29 -30.83 43.35
C ASN A 817 16.01 -29.57 44.19
N LEU A 818 16.86 -28.54 44.08
CA LEU A 818 16.62 -27.22 44.66
C LEU A 818 15.25 -26.67 44.18
N ARG A 819 14.63 -25.83 44.98
CA ARG A 819 13.36 -25.14 44.69
C ARG A 819 13.46 -23.76 45.31
N SER A 820 13.38 -22.71 44.49
CA SER A 820 13.68 -21.33 44.88
C SER A 820 15.18 -21.12 45.20
N THR A 821 15.54 -20.46 46.31
CA THR A 821 16.83 -19.76 46.44
C THR A 821 17.76 -20.36 47.51
N ALA A 822 19.04 -20.57 47.17
CA ALA A 822 20.05 -21.08 48.10
C ALA A 822 21.40 -20.36 47.96
N VAL A 823 22.08 -20.12 49.07
CA VAL A 823 23.46 -19.65 49.17
C VAL A 823 24.39 -20.83 49.43
N VAL A 824 25.57 -20.80 48.80
CA VAL A 824 26.61 -21.84 48.95
C VAL A 824 27.98 -21.20 49.07
N GLU A 825 28.70 -21.58 50.13
CA GLU A 825 30.06 -21.14 50.43
C GLU A 825 30.97 -22.37 50.46
N ALA A 826 32.13 -22.29 49.80
CA ALA A 826 33.15 -23.34 49.81
C ALA A 826 34.53 -22.79 50.19
N GLY A 827 35.17 -23.46 51.13
CA GLY A 827 36.54 -23.22 51.61
C GLY A 827 36.99 -24.40 52.47
N GLU A 828 37.59 -24.13 53.63
CA GLU A 828 37.91 -25.17 54.64
C GLU A 828 36.67 -25.93 55.13
N LYS A 829 35.52 -25.26 55.11
CA LYS A 829 34.19 -25.80 55.33
C LYS A 829 33.31 -25.51 54.12
N VAL A 830 32.24 -26.28 53.97
CA VAL A 830 31.17 -26.01 53.00
C VAL A 830 29.94 -25.59 53.78
N LYS A 831 29.37 -24.42 53.48
CA LYS A 831 28.05 -24.01 53.97
C LYS A 831 27.05 -24.06 52.82
N ILE A 832 25.83 -24.49 53.12
CA ILE A 832 24.69 -24.47 52.20
C ILE A 832 23.51 -23.92 52.99
N THR A 833 22.98 -22.77 52.61
CA THR A 833 21.93 -22.05 53.35
C THR A 833 20.73 -21.82 52.45
N MET A 834 19.58 -22.33 52.87
CA MET A 834 18.33 -22.15 52.14
C MET A 834 17.68 -20.82 52.54
N ILE A 835 17.60 -19.89 51.59
CA ILE A 835 16.89 -18.61 51.77
C ILE A 835 15.38 -18.88 51.72
N THR A 836 14.94 -19.54 50.64
CA THR A 836 13.52 -19.86 50.38
C THR A 836 13.38 -21.27 49.80
N GLY A 837 12.22 -21.90 50.02
CA GLY A 837 11.94 -23.23 49.48
C GLY A 837 12.76 -24.36 50.13
N ALA A 838 13.32 -25.26 49.32
CA ALA A 838 14.04 -26.46 49.80
C ALA A 838 15.00 -27.05 48.75
N ALA A 839 15.96 -27.87 49.18
CA ALA A 839 16.87 -28.62 48.31
C ALA A 839 17.21 -30.01 48.86
N THR A 840 17.61 -30.94 47.98
CA THR A 840 18.19 -32.24 48.34
C THR A 840 19.72 -32.15 48.37
N ILE A 841 20.33 -32.32 49.54
CA ILE A 841 21.77 -32.32 49.73
C ILE A 841 22.26 -33.77 49.88
N VAL A 842 23.06 -34.25 48.93
CA VAL A 842 23.79 -35.51 49.06
C VAL A 842 25.09 -35.24 49.80
N THR A 843 25.34 -35.98 50.88
CA THR A 843 26.54 -35.89 51.73
C THR A 843 27.24 -37.27 51.81
N PRO A 844 28.49 -37.36 52.29
CA PRO A 844 29.17 -38.64 52.53
C PRO A 844 28.49 -39.58 53.54
N LYS A 845 27.53 -39.08 54.33
CA LYS A 845 26.80 -39.82 55.36
C LYS A 845 25.33 -40.10 55.00
N GLY A 846 24.87 -39.68 53.82
CA GLY A 846 23.49 -39.86 53.37
C GLY A 846 22.89 -38.62 52.72
N VAL A 847 21.59 -38.68 52.45
CA VAL A 847 20.83 -37.62 51.77
C VAL A 847 20.00 -36.83 52.79
N VAL A 848 20.06 -35.51 52.71
CA VAL A 848 19.36 -34.56 53.59
C VAL A 848 18.42 -33.70 52.74
N THR A 849 17.20 -33.45 53.20
CA THR A 849 16.36 -32.36 52.66
C THR A 849 16.57 -31.13 53.53
N LEU A 850 17.12 -30.07 52.94
CA LEU A 850 17.32 -28.78 53.61
C LEU A 850 16.20 -27.81 53.18
N THR A 851 15.66 -27.04 54.12
CA THR A 851 14.51 -26.14 53.91
C THR A 851 14.86 -24.71 54.32
N ALA A 852 14.09 -23.72 53.85
CA ALA A 852 14.23 -22.30 54.21
C ALA A 852 14.53 -22.06 55.71
N GLY A 853 15.43 -21.12 55.99
CA GLY A 853 15.89 -20.80 57.35
C GLY A 853 16.86 -21.83 57.96
N LYS A 854 17.34 -22.81 57.17
CA LYS A 854 18.32 -23.82 57.61
C LYS A 854 19.63 -23.73 56.84
N GLN A 855 20.72 -23.93 57.57
CA GLN A 855 22.09 -23.98 57.07
C GLN A 855 22.68 -25.36 57.36
N LEU A 856 23.19 -26.04 56.34
CA LEU A 856 24.04 -27.21 56.49
C LEU A 856 25.50 -26.76 56.45
N GLU A 857 26.26 -27.11 57.47
CA GLU A 857 27.71 -26.91 57.49
C GLU A 857 28.43 -28.26 57.45
N ALA A 858 29.36 -28.45 56.51
CA ALA A 858 30.13 -29.67 56.36
C ALA A 858 31.63 -29.41 56.46
N ALA A 859 32.33 -30.31 57.16
CA ALA A 859 33.78 -30.33 57.30
C ALA A 859 34.28 -31.77 57.06
N GLY A 860 34.97 -31.99 55.94
CA GLY A 860 35.43 -33.32 55.53
C GLY A 860 34.29 -34.32 55.31
N SER A 861 34.09 -35.23 56.27
CA SER A 861 33.04 -36.26 56.24
C SER A 861 31.97 -36.08 57.33
N ASN A 862 32.03 -34.97 58.09
CA ASN A 862 31.05 -34.60 59.11
C ASN A 862 30.21 -33.40 58.64
N PHE A 863 28.95 -33.32 59.07
CA PHE A 863 28.11 -32.14 58.87
C PHE A 863 27.20 -31.90 60.08
N GLN A 864 26.71 -30.67 60.21
CA GLN A 864 25.66 -30.25 61.13
C GLN A 864 24.58 -29.46 60.39
N ILE A 865 23.37 -29.38 60.96
CA ILE A 865 22.28 -28.54 60.44
C ILE A 865 21.90 -27.53 61.52
N LEU A 866 21.97 -26.25 61.18
CA LEU A 866 21.67 -25.11 62.04
C LEU A 866 20.38 -24.42 61.57
N THR A 867 19.77 -23.65 62.46
CA THR A 867 18.78 -22.63 62.10
C THR A 867 19.49 -21.29 62.11
N VAL A 868 19.33 -20.49 61.05
CA VAL A 868 20.03 -19.22 60.87
C VAL A 868 19.08 -18.14 60.35
N ASP A 869 19.44 -16.88 60.53
CA ASP A 869 18.90 -15.81 59.69
C ASP A 869 19.47 -16.01 58.27
N ALA A 870 18.64 -16.53 57.37
CA ALA A 870 19.07 -16.84 56.01
C ALA A 870 19.25 -15.58 55.16
N GLU A 871 18.53 -14.48 55.44
CA GLU A 871 18.68 -13.23 54.68
C GLU A 871 20.01 -12.52 55.00
N ALA A 872 20.55 -12.70 56.21
CA ALA A 872 21.90 -12.25 56.57
C ALA A 872 23.01 -13.02 55.81
N GLU A 873 22.74 -14.24 55.35
CA GLU A 873 23.68 -15.02 54.52
C GLU A 873 23.54 -14.74 53.02
N ALA A 874 22.48 -14.03 52.58
CA ALA A 874 22.25 -13.68 51.17
C ALA A 874 23.44 -12.89 50.59
N LEU A 875 23.91 -13.30 49.41
CA LEU A 875 24.90 -12.52 48.67
C LEU A 875 24.20 -11.28 48.10
N ARG A 876 24.71 -10.08 48.38
CA ARG A 876 24.13 -8.80 47.95
C ARG A 876 25.21 -7.87 47.40
N TYR A 877 24.89 -7.10 46.37
CA TYR A 877 25.74 -6.00 45.86
C TYR A 877 24.86 -4.80 45.49
N GLU A 878 25.27 -3.63 45.93
CA GLU A 878 24.73 -2.35 45.49
C GLU A 878 25.79 -1.68 44.64
N ALA A 879 25.46 -1.35 43.39
CA ALA A 879 26.40 -0.72 42.48
C ALA A 879 26.75 0.70 42.97
N PRO A 880 28.03 1.10 42.93
CA PRO A 880 28.44 2.47 43.19
C PRO A 880 27.67 3.43 42.29
N SER A 881 26.89 4.34 42.90
CA SER A 881 25.96 5.23 42.21
C SER A 881 26.39 6.70 42.27
N THR A 882 26.04 7.46 41.25
CA THR A 882 26.20 8.91 41.19
C THR A 882 24.85 9.56 41.49
N SER A 883 24.84 10.61 42.31
CA SER A 883 23.67 11.47 42.55
C SER A 883 24.08 12.93 42.53
N ILE A 884 23.19 13.80 42.08
CA ILE A 884 23.39 15.25 42.01
C ILE A 884 22.26 15.97 42.74
N LYS A 885 22.62 17.02 43.48
CA LYS A 885 21.71 17.90 44.24
C LYS A 885 22.09 19.34 43.94
N ALA A 886 21.13 20.17 43.54
CA ALA A 886 21.32 21.61 43.39
C ALA A 886 20.90 22.36 44.66
N SER A 887 21.51 23.52 44.93
CA SER A 887 21.16 24.37 46.08
C SER A 887 19.78 25.03 45.97
N ALA A 888 19.25 25.13 44.75
CA ALA A 888 17.89 25.55 44.43
C ALA A 888 17.44 24.88 43.12
N THR A 889 16.14 24.84 42.85
CA THR A 889 15.58 24.48 41.53
C THR A 889 15.06 25.70 40.78
N GLU A 890 15.20 26.90 41.34
CA GLU A 890 14.83 28.18 40.75
C GLU A 890 15.81 29.26 41.23
N VAL A 891 16.32 30.09 40.31
CA VAL A 891 17.26 31.20 40.57
C VAL A 891 16.98 32.36 39.60
N GLU A 892 17.52 33.54 39.88
CA GLU A 892 17.57 34.64 38.89
C GLU A 892 18.84 34.59 38.03
N TYR A 893 18.76 35.12 36.82
CA TYR A 893 19.90 35.25 35.91
C TYR A 893 21.05 36.05 36.53
N GLY A 894 22.28 35.54 36.38
CA GLY A 894 23.48 36.04 37.04
C GLY A 894 23.78 35.32 38.37
N GLN A 895 22.76 34.85 39.09
CA GLN A 895 22.97 34.13 40.36
C GLN A 895 23.72 32.81 40.14
N LYS A 896 24.61 32.50 41.08
CA LYS A 896 25.30 31.21 41.14
C LYS A 896 24.41 30.14 41.76
N ILE A 897 24.45 28.93 41.19
CA ILE A 897 23.89 27.72 41.77
C ILE A 897 25.01 26.77 42.19
N ALA A 898 24.90 26.22 43.40
CA ALA A 898 25.85 25.24 43.93
C ALA A 898 25.32 23.82 43.72
N LEU A 899 26.08 23.03 42.98
CA LEU A 899 25.82 21.63 42.69
C LEU A 899 26.70 20.76 43.59
N THR A 900 26.08 19.86 44.35
CA THR A 900 26.79 18.81 45.08
C THR A 900 26.54 17.48 44.38
N VAL A 901 27.62 16.81 43.97
CA VAL A 901 27.59 15.48 43.36
C VAL A 901 28.25 14.49 44.32
N GLU A 902 27.52 13.45 44.71
CA GLU A 902 28.01 12.29 45.47
C GLU A 902 28.17 11.13 44.48
N THR A 903 29.35 10.51 44.40
CA THR A 903 29.72 9.64 43.28
C THR A 903 30.84 8.66 43.62
N PRO A 904 31.09 7.58 42.83
CA PRO A 904 32.28 6.76 43.00
C PRO A 904 33.55 7.54 42.59
N PRO A 905 34.72 7.28 43.21
CA PRO A 905 35.98 7.91 42.80
C PRO A 905 36.32 7.62 41.33
N GLY A 906 36.70 8.67 40.59
CA GLY A 906 36.96 8.57 39.14
C GLY A 906 36.83 9.93 38.44
N ASN A 907 36.86 9.94 37.11
CA ASN A 907 36.66 11.16 36.33
C ASN A 907 35.18 11.48 36.28
N LEU A 908 34.78 12.61 36.87
CA LEU A 908 33.41 13.11 36.90
C LEU A 908 33.23 14.19 35.83
N LEU A 909 32.22 14.00 34.99
CA LEU A 909 31.66 15.06 34.16
C LEU A 909 30.35 15.56 34.78
N ILE A 910 30.13 16.88 34.75
CA ILE A 910 28.81 17.48 34.96
C ILE A 910 28.47 18.30 33.71
N VAL A 911 27.31 18.00 33.13
CA VAL A 911 26.82 18.62 31.90
C VAL A 911 25.56 19.43 32.22
N ASP A 912 25.56 20.64 31.69
CA ASP A 912 24.46 21.59 31.73
C ASP A 912 23.75 21.59 30.37
N TYR A 913 22.42 21.51 30.38
CA TYR A 913 21.57 21.49 29.18
C TYR A 913 20.38 22.45 29.33
N ASN A 914 20.42 23.60 28.66
CA ASN A 914 19.30 24.54 28.65
C ASN A 914 18.20 24.03 27.69
N LEU A 915 17.01 23.73 28.19
CA LEU A 915 15.85 23.26 27.41
C LEU A 915 15.17 24.34 26.56
N ASN A 916 15.47 25.62 26.76
CA ASN A 916 14.93 26.73 25.96
C ASN A 916 15.84 27.15 24.80
N THR A 917 17.15 27.23 25.03
CA THR A 917 18.16 27.58 24.02
C THR A 917 18.80 26.35 23.39
N THR A 918 18.65 25.18 24.01
CA THR A 918 19.08 23.84 23.53
C THR A 918 20.61 23.68 23.44
N THR A 919 21.33 24.69 23.95
CA THR A 919 22.78 24.73 24.10
C THR A 919 23.19 23.91 25.32
N TRP A 920 24.20 23.07 25.14
CA TRP A 920 24.81 22.29 26.21
C TRP A 920 26.25 22.71 26.46
N ARG A 921 26.73 22.51 27.68
CA ARG A 921 28.12 22.81 28.06
C ARG A 921 28.58 21.94 29.22
N ILE A 922 29.89 21.71 29.28
CA ILE A 922 30.55 21.01 30.39
C ILE A 922 30.82 22.04 31.47
N ILE A 923 30.11 21.95 32.60
CA ILE A 923 30.33 22.84 33.76
C ILE A 923 31.33 22.27 34.76
N TYR A 924 31.66 20.98 34.66
CA TYR A 924 32.75 20.37 35.42
C TYR A 924 33.34 19.17 34.67
N ASN A 925 34.68 19.04 34.71
CA ASN A 925 35.41 17.87 34.23
C ASN A 925 36.71 17.70 35.04
N ALA A 926 36.71 16.80 36.01
CA ALA A 926 37.90 16.48 36.80
C ALA A 926 37.78 15.11 37.48
N THR A 927 38.91 14.56 37.92
CA THR A 927 38.93 13.40 38.83
C THR A 927 38.46 13.84 40.23
N THR A 928 37.55 13.09 40.84
CA THR A 928 37.03 13.31 42.19
C THR A 928 37.25 12.09 43.08
N GLU A 929 37.43 12.32 44.39
CA GLU A 929 37.51 11.27 45.42
C GLU A 929 36.13 10.89 46.00
N GLY A 930 35.05 11.35 45.36
CA GLY A 930 33.68 10.85 45.57
C GLY A 930 32.64 11.89 46.01
N ILE A 931 33.08 13.10 46.34
CA ILE A 931 32.19 14.28 46.43
C ILE A 931 32.80 15.42 45.62
N ALA A 932 32.00 16.01 44.73
CA ALA A 932 32.33 17.27 44.06
C ALA A 932 31.33 18.35 44.48
N LYS A 933 31.83 19.58 44.66
CA LYS A 933 31.02 20.79 44.85
C LYS A 933 31.42 21.80 43.79
N VAL A 934 30.45 22.27 43.02
CA VAL A 934 30.66 23.10 41.83
C VAL A 934 29.70 24.27 41.87
N GLU A 935 30.21 25.49 41.76
CA GLU A 935 29.39 26.67 41.49
C GLU A 935 29.33 26.91 39.99
N ALA A 936 28.13 27.11 39.45
CA ALA A 936 27.91 27.53 38.07
C ALA A 936 26.94 28.72 38.02
N THR A 937 27.11 29.62 37.06
CA THR A 937 26.07 30.59 36.68
C THR A 937 25.39 30.07 35.43
N LEU A 938 24.06 29.97 35.46
CA LEU A 938 23.26 29.42 34.37
C LEU A 938 22.65 30.54 33.51
N ASP A 939 22.46 30.24 32.22
CA ASP A 939 21.87 31.17 31.26
C ASP A 939 20.33 31.24 31.43
N LEU A 940 19.62 32.12 30.72
CA LEU A 940 18.15 32.22 30.86
C LEU A 940 17.41 30.97 30.34
N GLY A 941 16.51 30.40 31.15
CA GLY A 941 15.63 29.29 30.76
C GLY A 941 15.51 28.19 31.80
N LEU A 942 14.87 27.08 31.42
CA LEU A 942 14.86 25.82 32.15
C LEU A 942 16.10 25.01 31.77
N HIS A 943 16.78 24.41 32.74
CA HIS A 943 18.00 23.63 32.57
C HIS A 943 17.83 22.22 33.14
N LEU A 944 18.32 21.21 32.40
CA LEU A 944 18.59 19.86 32.91
C LEU A 944 20.09 19.75 33.19
N VAL A 945 20.46 19.61 34.46
CA VAL A 945 21.87 19.38 34.86
C VAL A 945 22.03 17.94 35.34
N PHE A 946 22.96 17.20 34.75
CA PHE A 946 23.24 15.80 35.10
C PHE A 946 24.73 15.54 35.22
N ALA A 947 25.08 14.44 35.90
CA ALA A 947 26.44 14.11 36.28
C ALA A 947 26.73 12.64 36.01
N TYR A 948 27.91 12.31 35.48
CA TYR A 948 28.31 10.92 35.25
C TYR A 948 29.82 10.73 35.39
N THR A 949 30.23 9.55 35.85
CA THR A 949 31.64 9.15 35.89
C THR A 949 32.02 8.30 34.68
N TYR A 950 33.28 8.44 34.24
CA TYR A 950 33.77 7.73 33.06
C TYR A 950 35.22 7.25 33.17
N THR A 951 35.47 6.07 32.58
CA THR A 951 36.79 5.45 32.47
C THR A 951 37.04 5.04 31.03
N LEU A 952 38.15 5.50 30.43
CA LEU A 952 38.52 5.21 29.03
C LEU A 952 37.41 5.49 27.99
N GLY A 953 36.51 6.45 28.27
CA GLY A 953 35.39 6.82 27.40
C GLY A 953 34.13 5.94 27.54
N ASN A 954 34.09 5.04 28.53
CA ASN A 954 32.89 4.32 28.97
C ASN A 954 32.26 5.02 30.18
N ILE A 955 30.94 4.99 30.28
CA ILE A 955 30.18 5.53 31.42
C ILE A 955 30.12 4.43 32.49
N GLU A 956 30.62 4.72 33.69
CA GLU A 956 30.65 3.78 34.81
C GLU A 956 29.42 3.93 35.72
N SER A 957 29.00 5.18 35.96
CA SER A 957 27.82 5.54 36.75
C SER A 957 27.28 6.91 36.33
N GLU A 958 25.98 7.14 36.49
CA GLU A 958 25.27 8.34 36.06
C GLU A 958 24.16 8.69 37.04
N ALA A 959 24.00 9.98 37.35
CA ALA A 959 22.91 10.51 38.14
C ALA A 959 21.70 10.85 37.28
N GLY A 960 20.50 10.70 37.85
CA GLY A 960 19.31 11.35 37.29
C GLY A 960 19.50 12.88 37.24
N PRO A 961 18.94 13.56 36.22
CA PRO A 961 19.08 15.00 36.06
C PRO A 961 18.32 15.76 37.16
N VAL A 962 18.78 16.98 37.44
CA VAL A 962 18.05 17.97 38.25
C VAL A 962 17.59 19.09 37.33
N GLU A 963 16.31 19.46 37.43
CA GLU A 963 15.72 20.59 36.73
C GLU A 963 15.93 21.89 37.52
N ILE A 964 16.37 22.95 36.82
CA ILE A 964 16.68 24.26 37.38
C ILE A 964 16.08 25.34 36.48
N THR A 965 15.25 26.24 37.01
CA THR A 965 14.70 27.38 36.26
C THR A 965 15.47 28.67 36.56
N VAL A 966 16.03 29.30 35.53
CA VAL A 966 16.70 30.60 35.61
C VAL A 966 15.77 31.67 35.05
N LYS A 967 15.23 32.51 35.92
CA LYS A 967 14.31 33.59 35.58
C LYS A 967 15.07 34.87 35.21
N PRO A 968 14.49 35.76 34.39
CA PRO A 968 14.95 37.15 34.31
C PRO A 968 15.02 37.75 35.72
N ALA A 969 16.16 38.36 36.06
CA ALA A 969 16.28 39.10 37.31
C ALA A 969 15.21 40.20 37.38
N GLN A 970 14.60 40.40 38.55
CA GLN A 970 13.55 41.41 38.69
C GLN A 970 14.12 42.82 38.49
N VAL A 971 13.65 43.52 37.45
CA VAL A 971 14.02 44.91 37.15
C VAL A 971 12.91 45.83 37.60
N ASP A 972 13.20 46.69 38.58
CA ASP A 972 12.27 47.72 39.03
C ASP A 972 12.34 48.91 38.07
N LEU A 973 11.26 49.12 37.32
CA LEU A 973 11.08 50.24 36.40
C LEU A 973 10.38 51.40 37.11
N SER A 974 11.11 52.46 37.43
CA SER A 974 10.47 53.74 37.79
C SER A 974 10.24 54.58 36.53
N LEU A 975 9.05 55.16 36.43
CA LEU A 975 8.66 56.04 35.33
C LEU A 975 8.37 57.43 35.90
N GLU A 976 9.26 58.38 35.63
CA GLU A 976 9.08 59.78 36.00
C GLU A 976 8.64 60.57 34.76
N ALA A 977 7.55 61.32 34.91
CA ALA A 977 7.11 62.28 33.90
C ALA A 977 7.59 63.69 34.29
N ASP A 978 8.05 64.47 33.30
CA ASP A 978 8.39 65.89 33.51
C ASP A 978 7.18 66.74 33.94
N LYS A 979 5.96 66.25 33.67
CA LYS A 979 4.68 66.84 34.08
C LYS A 979 3.70 65.73 34.50
N THR A 980 2.97 65.96 35.59
CA THR A 980 1.87 65.09 36.04
C THR A 980 0.54 65.35 35.32
N SER A 981 0.43 66.45 34.56
CA SER A 981 -0.67 66.75 33.65
C SER A 981 -0.21 67.70 32.53
N ALA A 982 -0.85 67.63 31.36
CA ALA A 982 -0.58 68.51 30.22
C ALA A 982 -1.84 68.72 29.37
N GLN A 983 -1.86 69.78 28.57
CA GLN A 983 -2.96 70.11 27.67
C GLN A 983 -2.87 69.36 26.33
N PRO A 984 -4.00 69.16 25.61
CA PRO A 984 -3.99 68.53 24.29
C PRO A 984 -3.10 69.30 23.30
N GLY A 985 -2.01 68.66 22.85
CA GLY A 985 -1.00 69.24 21.96
C GLY A 985 0.33 69.60 22.64
N GLU A 986 0.42 69.54 23.97
CA GLU A 986 1.71 69.60 24.66
C GLU A 986 2.49 68.27 24.53
N THR A 987 3.82 68.38 24.53
CA THR A 987 4.72 67.23 24.74
C THR A 987 4.95 67.01 26.24
N ILE A 988 4.95 65.75 26.66
CA ILE A 988 5.39 65.27 27.98
C ILE A 988 6.64 64.42 27.75
N THR A 989 7.67 64.62 28.56
CA THR A 989 8.88 63.78 28.57
C THR A 989 8.73 62.70 29.63
N LEU A 990 8.79 61.44 29.22
CA LEU A 990 8.79 60.29 30.14
C LEU A 990 10.21 59.73 30.26
N THR A 991 10.78 59.84 31.45
CA THR A 991 12.07 59.23 31.81
C THR A 991 11.81 57.91 32.51
N CYS A 992 12.18 56.80 31.89
CA CYS A 992 12.14 55.49 32.55
C CYS A 992 13.53 55.13 33.07
N THR A 993 13.65 54.96 34.38
CA THR A 993 14.87 54.47 35.03
C THR A 993 14.67 53.00 35.38
N ALA A 994 15.47 52.14 34.76
CA ALA A 994 15.51 50.72 35.07
C ALA A 994 16.55 50.46 36.17
N THR A 995 16.10 49.97 37.31
CA THR A 995 16.96 49.64 38.45
C THR A 995 17.05 48.12 38.59
N ALA A 996 18.25 47.57 38.43
CA ALA A 996 18.53 46.16 38.72
C ALA A 996 19.32 46.05 40.03
N PRO A 997 19.05 45.05 40.89
CA PRO A 997 19.88 44.79 42.06
C PRO A 997 21.32 44.44 41.63
N ILE A 998 22.31 45.07 42.27
CA ILE A 998 23.71 44.92 41.89
C ILE A 998 24.24 43.55 42.34
N GLY A 999 24.32 42.60 41.42
CA GLY A 999 24.77 41.22 41.68
C GLY A 999 24.76 40.30 40.47
N ALA A 1000 25.05 40.83 39.28
CA ALA A 1000 25.18 40.08 38.01
C ALA A 1000 26.65 39.85 37.64
#